data_AF-A0A417FFS2-F1
#
_entry.id   AF-A0A417FFS2-F1
#
_cell.length_a   1.000
_cell.length_b   1.000
_cell.length_c   1.000
_cell.angle_alpha   90.00
_cell.angle_beta   90.00
_cell.angle_gamma   90.00
#
_symmetry.space_group_name_H-M   'P 1'
#
loop_
_entity.id
_entity.type
_entity.pdbx_description
1 polymer ?
#
loop_
_entity_poly.entity_id
_entity_poly.type
_entity_poly.pdbx_seq_one_letter_code
_entity_poly.pdbx_strand_id
1 'polypeptide(L)'
;MKKKNITTKAMTMAVAMSMVAGLCPSTVFAATGSEVAKDGVYTSTKHVVNNPEDENAWTEYDVQVKLTVENGKFSDIVVEPLERYDAKESASYFAKAYDKSKGIKTKLVGQAATEETINSWDTVSQATCTSKAVKEAALEAIRSAGTATAVDTTALEQAIVAAKALNESDYTADSWKAMQTALTAAESAQAAKESQEAVDKAKDTLNTAVNALVKADTKEEYSYVYVGMTWAEYWANEGVLNAGSTASSDVLDSHNEYDKGAFDAVTRATTNHGLHRGSFQCSAVIETNDGQTYNLAYWKDKTIFVTTDGQEVAIGDIKSNIKDYKVTGLKYVPVKVKTADLSALKEKYAVVENGGTLRGGYGEGNLSSYEVTANVTDNTNGLKEAAKNDDGSFVFSARKNDGTESGLKDVSLKKADVTPFVRKTTDGKKNTGAFGDFLRVDLDGNYGDLGANMQAVEWTYYGSDSSRTNAVATYGTKFASDNWMHKSMGIQLALTESERCQLPEGTDGTGYWKLTVYALGYEDYTYEFEVGADNLALEEKEASAEDLAALQAKVTEAEGLTESDYTADSWSNLQTELQESKDLLAKEKPLEAEVKEQTTHLTEAINNLVKAETKETYVLMNIPYAAFYKAETTNNEVEVDAFTSATLNKTRTTGLSGGSYHANEDGSKIDGITYAVKVDSSVDLTKYKEVKDTDKVEITVTNRGKTSTTTLEGKDTLFQNETYAYYPLTETPANYKEVSLDENGNLVFSEVKGQGAKALTGVTAELLTRSSYGDYQLNLDGLPKDEITSSNVNAVVVKTTDGTAYGMRHLENIWRGNELAWSTGYTDSVHGCPTSSAHYASMMGKTIDSIEYYTTNGLYTIDIEDLYVPVKFAKTEDAVKVADSDISAGKTTIELNLQDDFDPEYSVDGLDVTVEGNVLTYKAATETRAAGSIEPGKYTLTVKDKNGKYADIVTSFLLTTTNMPAAYDSENKKLVQAEGFDADALNSYIGKITSVNVNGTDYAATGRGKVEIIGSDGTLKTDAAPFKDAVAGTEFQITVTSTGYTIPLTFTYKVAGETPAPVVVDTSALEAAIAEANGLKESDYTAESWATYQAALVNARSVAEAKESQEAVDQAKATLDAAKAALVKAEQPVSVDTSSLEKAIYDAETLKEADYTADSWKAMQTALTKAKSALQAKESQTAVDEASNTLNSAIKGLVKKSSQTTQTTNKTNSTTNKIGNTTKTSGTNAAKTGDVTSVLGWLGLAVSSLGAGVGGVTWKRRKRK
;
A
#
# COMPACT_ATOMS: atom_id res chain seq x y z
N MET A 1 -21.65 14.05 79.77
CA MET A 1 -22.70 14.36 80.77
C MET A 1 -23.74 13.24 80.79
N LYS A 2 -24.20 12.87 82.00
CA LYS A 2 -25.51 12.25 82.35
C LYS A 2 -25.93 10.87 81.77
N LYS A 3 -25.94 9.91 82.71
CA LYS A 3 -26.99 8.89 83.01
C LYS A 3 -27.16 7.75 82.00
N LYS A 4 -27.37 6.48 82.38
CA LYS A 4 -27.42 5.79 83.68
C LYS A 4 -27.47 4.29 83.34
N ASN A 5 -26.59 3.50 83.96
CA ASN A 5 -26.79 2.06 84.15
C ASN A 5 -27.95 1.82 85.13
N ILE A 6 -28.68 0.70 84.92
CA ILE A 6 -29.41 -0.19 85.86
C ILE A 6 -30.25 -1.11 84.94
N THR A 7 -29.81 -2.33 84.59
CA THR A 7 -30.01 -3.62 85.31
C THR A 7 -31.42 -3.88 85.81
N THR A 8 -32.15 -4.76 85.11
CA THR A 8 -33.35 -5.44 85.64
C THR A 8 -33.25 -6.93 85.34
N LYS A 9 -32.79 -7.70 86.33
CA LYS A 9 -32.92 -9.17 86.43
C LYS A 9 -33.94 -9.46 87.53
N ALA A 10 -35.12 -9.90 87.13
CA ALA A 10 -36.23 -10.49 87.92
C ALA A 10 -37.36 -10.71 86.90
N MET A 11 -38.21 -11.74 86.91
CA MET A 11 -38.59 -12.66 87.97
C MET A 11 -39.38 -13.81 87.32
N THR A 12 -39.30 -14.97 87.95
CA THR A 12 -40.29 -16.04 88.05
C THR A 12 -41.75 -15.56 87.95
N MET A 13 -42.61 -16.20 87.15
CA MET A 13 -43.89 -16.81 87.56
C MET A 13 -44.73 -17.31 86.39
N ALA A 14 -45.50 -18.36 86.71
CA ALA A 14 -46.38 -19.17 85.87
C ALA A 14 -47.41 -18.40 85.02
N VAL A 15 -47.76 -18.97 83.87
CA VAL A 15 -49.16 -18.97 83.40
C VAL A 15 -49.62 -20.42 83.38
N ALA A 16 -50.36 -20.78 84.43
CA ALA A 16 -51.33 -21.85 84.37
C ALA A 16 -52.48 -21.39 83.45
N MET A 17 -52.72 -22.10 82.36
CA MET A 17 -54.08 -22.27 81.85
C MET A 17 -54.40 -23.75 81.89
N SER A 18 -55.41 -24.04 82.70
CA SER A 18 -56.05 -25.32 82.85
C SER A 18 -56.39 -25.95 81.50
N MET A 19 -55.85 -27.13 81.24
CA MET A 19 -56.73 -28.22 80.83
C MET A 19 -56.72 -29.24 81.94
N VAL A 20 -57.82 -29.24 82.68
CA VAL A 20 -58.30 -30.38 83.44
C VAL A 20 -58.42 -31.54 82.45
N ALA A 21 -57.35 -32.32 82.26
CA ALA A 21 -57.53 -33.74 82.00
C ALA A 21 -57.95 -34.30 83.36
N GLY A 22 -59.27 -34.31 83.56
CA GLY A 22 -59.87 -34.99 84.68
C GLY A 22 -59.26 -36.37 84.77
N LEU A 23 -59.07 -36.82 86.01
CA LEU A 23 -59.32 -38.19 86.38
C LEU A 23 -60.69 -38.61 85.83
N CYS A 24 -60.75 -38.91 84.53
CA CYS A 24 -61.49 -40.06 84.10
C CYS A 24 -60.55 -41.21 84.41
N PRO A 25 -60.97 -42.20 85.22
CA PRO A 25 -60.39 -43.51 85.04
C PRO A 25 -60.45 -43.75 83.53
N SER A 26 -59.32 -43.99 82.87
CA SER A 26 -59.41 -44.85 81.70
C SER A 26 -60.05 -46.10 82.28
N THR A 27 -61.35 -46.25 82.07
CA THR A 27 -61.98 -47.55 82.05
C THR A 27 -61.09 -48.31 81.09
N VAL A 28 -60.16 -49.07 81.66
CA VAL A 28 -59.28 -49.94 80.92
C VAL A 28 -60.25 -50.96 80.37
N PHE A 29 -60.82 -50.65 79.21
CA PHE A 29 -61.63 -51.61 78.50
C PHE A 29 -60.65 -52.74 78.20
N ALA A 30 -61.02 -53.91 78.71
CA ALA A 30 -60.40 -55.16 78.34
C ALA A 30 -60.17 -55.14 76.82
N ALA A 31 -58.97 -55.46 76.35
CA ALA A 31 -58.75 -55.68 74.93
C ALA A 31 -59.69 -56.81 74.49
N THR A 32 -60.78 -56.45 73.82
CA THR A 32 -61.84 -57.39 73.43
C THR A 32 -61.94 -57.43 71.91
N GLY A 33 -62.30 -58.60 71.37
CA GLY A 33 -62.34 -58.80 69.93
C GLY A 33 -60.98 -58.59 69.24
N SER A 34 -60.94 -57.68 68.26
CA SER A 34 -59.76 -57.38 67.44
C SER A 34 -58.81 -56.34 68.04
N GLU A 35 -59.14 -55.78 69.20
CA GLU A 35 -58.28 -54.79 69.86
C GLU A 35 -56.97 -55.44 70.32
N VAL A 36 -55.86 -54.75 70.05
CA VAL A 36 -54.53 -55.19 70.44
C VAL A 36 -54.31 -54.88 71.91
N ALA A 37 -53.99 -55.92 72.69
CA ALA A 37 -53.61 -55.80 74.07
C ALA A 37 -52.37 -54.92 74.22
N LYS A 38 -52.38 -54.08 75.25
CA LYS A 38 -51.23 -53.30 75.67
C LYS A 38 -50.06 -54.23 75.99
N ASP A 39 -48.86 -53.74 75.78
CA ASP A 39 -47.66 -54.47 76.17
C ASP A 39 -47.64 -54.73 77.67
N GLY A 40 -47.29 -55.96 78.06
CA GLY A 40 -47.37 -56.42 79.42
C GLY A 40 -47.43 -57.94 79.53
N VAL A 41 -47.50 -58.42 80.75
CA VAL A 41 -47.60 -59.83 81.08
C VAL A 41 -48.92 -60.06 81.79
N TYR A 42 -49.75 -60.94 81.23
CA TYR A 42 -51.11 -61.20 81.71
C TYR A 42 -51.28 -62.66 82.08
N THR A 43 -51.80 -62.93 83.27
CA THR A 43 -51.92 -64.29 83.79
C THR A 43 -53.34 -64.59 84.23
N SER A 44 -53.88 -65.76 83.90
CA SER A 44 -55.09 -66.29 84.54
C SER A 44 -54.97 -67.79 84.80
N THR A 45 -55.73 -68.28 85.78
CA THR A 45 -55.76 -69.69 86.19
C THR A 45 -57.17 -70.25 86.05
N LYS A 46 -57.31 -71.46 85.48
CA LYS A 46 -58.57 -72.18 85.35
C LYS A 46 -58.46 -73.63 85.81
N HIS A 47 -59.53 -74.15 86.40
CA HIS A 47 -59.62 -75.56 86.82
C HIS A 47 -59.96 -76.46 85.64
N VAL A 48 -59.18 -77.50 85.43
CA VAL A 48 -59.44 -78.53 84.41
C VAL A 48 -60.35 -79.58 85.02
N VAL A 49 -61.65 -79.48 84.71
CA VAL A 49 -62.68 -80.40 85.18
C VAL A 49 -62.73 -81.64 84.27
N ASN A 50 -62.93 -82.82 84.86
CA ASN A 50 -63.12 -84.04 84.11
C ASN A 50 -64.49 -84.02 83.41
N ASN A 51 -64.60 -84.72 82.29
CA ASN A 51 -65.88 -84.87 81.63
C ASN A 51 -66.74 -85.85 82.46
N PRO A 52 -67.90 -85.45 83.00
CA PRO A 52 -68.70 -86.32 83.87
C PRO A 52 -69.24 -87.58 83.18
N GLU A 53 -69.18 -87.63 81.83
CA GLU A 53 -69.59 -88.79 81.03
C GLU A 53 -68.44 -89.75 80.68
N ASP A 54 -67.18 -89.44 81.06
CA ASP A 54 -66.05 -90.32 80.78
C ASP A 54 -65.87 -91.33 81.93
N GLU A 55 -65.89 -92.63 81.63
CA GLU A 55 -65.77 -93.71 82.62
C GLU A 55 -64.37 -93.75 83.28
N ASN A 56 -63.38 -93.08 82.68
CA ASN A 56 -62.02 -92.99 83.21
C ASN A 56 -61.85 -91.71 84.03
N ALA A 57 -62.22 -91.76 85.31
CA ALA A 57 -62.00 -90.67 86.24
C ALA A 57 -60.49 -90.39 86.42
N TRP A 58 -60.01 -89.22 86.04
CA TRP A 58 -58.64 -88.75 86.28
C TRP A 58 -58.63 -87.51 87.19
N THR A 59 -57.48 -87.23 87.80
CA THR A 59 -57.36 -86.18 88.83
C THR A 59 -57.45 -84.78 88.22
N GLU A 60 -58.53 -84.05 88.50
CA GLU A 60 -58.71 -82.64 88.11
C GLU A 60 -57.60 -81.76 88.71
N TYR A 61 -57.11 -80.79 87.93
CA TYR A 61 -55.99 -79.91 88.30
C TYR A 61 -56.20 -78.50 87.78
N ASP A 62 -55.49 -77.52 88.36
CA ASP A 62 -55.49 -76.14 87.86
C ASP A 62 -54.43 -75.91 86.77
N VAL A 63 -54.73 -75.08 85.78
CA VAL A 63 -53.76 -74.58 84.78
C VAL A 63 -53.68 -73.07 84.81
N GLN A 64 -52.47 -72.53 84.92
CA GLN A 64 -52.20 -71.11 84.77
C GLN A 64 -51.64 -70.81 83.39
N VAL A 65 -52.19 -69.82 82.71
CA VAL A 65 -51.69 -69.30 81.44
C VAL A 65 -51.14 -67.90 81.66
N LYS A 66 -49.92 -67.68 81.16
CA LYS A 66 -49.21 -66.40 81.12
C LYS A 66 -48.99 -65.99 79.67
N LEU A 67 -49.56 -64.86 79.28
CA LEU A 67 -49.41 -64.23 77.98
C LEU A 67 -48.47 -63.03 78.12
N THR A 68 -47.38 -63.01 77.36
CA THR A 68 -46.49 -61.84 77.27
C THR A 68 -46.78 -61.12 75.96
N VAL A 69 -47.08 -59.83 76.04
CA VAL A 69 -47.38 -58.96 74.91
C VAL A 69 -46.28 -57.91 74.79
N GLU A 70 -45.66 -57.84 73.63
CA GLU A 70 -44.68 -56.80 73.29
C GLU A 70 -44.93 -56.34 71.85
N ASN A 71 -44.91 -55.02 71.64
CA ASN A 71 -45.23 -54.37 70.36
C ASN A 71 -46.54 -54.87 69.75
N GLY A 72 -47.55 -55.10 70.60
CA GLY A 72 -48.88 -55.55 70.18
C GLY A 72 -48.98 -57.00 69.70
N LYS A 73 -47.97 -57.85 69.98
CA LYS A 73 -47.94 -59.28 69.60
C LYS A 73 -47.68 -60.18 70.81
N PHE A 74 -48.14 -61.42 70.77
CA PHE A 74 -47.78 -62.43 71.77
C PHE A 74 -46.29 -62.78 71.63
N SER A 75 -45.42 -62.14 72.40
CA SER A 75 -43.98 -62.45 72.38
C SER A 75 -43.68 -63.80 73.03
N ASP A 76 -44.47 -64.21 74.02
CA ASP A 76 -44.42 -65.54 74.61
C ASP A 76 -45.76 -65.97 75.23
N ILE A 77 -46.00 -67.29 75.28
CA ILE A 77 -47.11 -67.91 75.99
C ILE A 77 -46.57 -69.07 76.83
N VAL A 78 -46.85 -69.03 78.14
CA VAL A 78 -46.43 -70.05 79.09
C VAL A 78 -47.68 -70.62 79.75
N VAL A 79 -47.79 -71.95 79.80
CA VAL A 79 -48.87 -72.66 80.49
C VAL A 79 -48.21 -73.57 81.52
N GLU A 80 -48.64 -73.46 82.78
CA GLU A 80 -48.10 -74.21 83.91
C GLU A 80 -49.24 -74.97 84.60
N PRO A 81 -49.11 -76.29 84.83
CA PRO A 81 -50.06 -77.02 85.66
C PRO A 81 -49.75 -76.76 87.15
N LEU A 82 -50.78 -76.55 87.95
CA LEU A 82 -50.70 -76.18 89.36
C LEU A 82 -51.22 -77.32 90.26
N GLU A 83 -51.79 -76.99 91.43
CA GLU A 83 -52.18 -77.95 92.46
C GLU A 83 -53.02 -79.11 91.91
N ARG A 84 -52.75 -80.31 92.44
CA ARG A 84 -53.36 -81.61 92.09
C ARG A 84 -53.01 -82.19 90.71
N TYR A 85 -52.09 -81.56 89.96
CA TYR A 85 -51.61 -82.14 88.71
C TYR A 85 -50.83 -83.44 88.94
N ASP A 86 -51.35 -84.54 88.39
CA ASP A 86 -50.61 -85.80 88.28
C ASP A 86 -50.01 -85.96 86.88
N ALA A 87 -48.69 -85.83 86.79
CA ALA A 87 -47.95 -85.99 85.55
C ALA A 87 -48.09 -87.40 84.93
N LYS A 88 -48.38 -88.45 85.71
CA LYS A 88 -48.57 -89.80 85.16
C LYS A 88 -49.88 -89.93 84.38
N GLU A 89 -50.92 -89.21 84.80
CA GLU A 89 -52.25 -89.28 84.19
C GLU A 89 -52.40 -88.22 83.09
N SER A 90 -51.94 -86.99 83.33
CA SER A 90 -52.33 -85.83 82.53
C SER A 90 -51.21 -85.24 81.65
N ALA A 91 -49.95 -85.68 81.75
CA ALA A 91 -48.83 -85.07 81.00
C ALA A 91 -48.99 -85.11 79.49
N SER A 92 -49.50 -86.20 78.94
CA SER A 92 -49.74 -86.31 77.50
C SER A 92 -50.80 -85.32 77.02
N TYR A 93 -51.87 -85.15 77.79
CA TYR A 93 -52.96 -84.22 77.48
C TYR A 93 -52.53 -82.76 77.64
N PHE A 94 -51.77 -82.46 78.70
CA PHE A 94 -51.20 -81.14 78.96
C PHE A 94 -50.26 -80.69 77.83
N ALA A 95 -49.28 -81.51 77.45
CA ALA A 95 -48.34 -81.16 76.38
C ALA A 95 -49.04 -80.97 75.01
N LYS A 96 -50.10 -81.75 74.73
CA LYS A 96 -50.91 -81.57 73.52
C LYS A 96 -51.62 -80.20 73.46
N ALA A 97 -52.11 -79.72 74.61
CA ALA A 97 -52.78 -78.42 74.73
C ALA A 97 -51.79 -77.23 74.78
N TYR A 98 -50.59 -77.42 75.31
CA TYR A 98 -49.61 -76.35 75.53
C TYR A 98 -48.66 -76.11 74.35
N ASP A 99 -47.72 -77.03 74.09
CA ASP A 99 -46.50 -76.75 73.31
C ASP A 99 -46.24 -77.75 72.17
N LYS A 100 -47.01 -78.83 72.04
CA LYS A 100 -46.97 -79.66 70.83
C LYS A 100 -47.50 -78.91 69.61
N SER A 101 -47.47 -79.55 68.44
CA SER A 101 -47.76 -78.93 67.14
C SER A 101 -49.13 -78.23 67.00
N LYS A 102 -50.10 -78.57 67.87
CA LYS A 102 -51.43 -77.93 67.92
C LYS A 102 -51.69 -77.15 69.22
N GLY A 103 -50.72 -77.07 70.12
CA GLY A 103 -50.86 -76.36 71.40
C GLY A 103 -50.87 -74.84 71.23
N ILE A 104 -51.39 -74.13 72.25
CA ILE A 104 -51.60 -72.68 72.20
C ILE A 104 -50.31 -71.89 71.97
N LYS A 105 -49.19 -72.28 72.61
CA LYS A 105 -47.91 -71.58 72.50
C LYS A 105 -47.41 -71.61 71.06
N THR A 106 -47.40 -72.80 70.48
CA THR A 106 -46.89 -73.06 69.13
C THR A 106 -47.73 -72.37 68.05
N LYS A 107 -49.01 -72.11 68.31
CA LYS A 107 -49.92 -71.49 67.33
C LYS A 107 -49.97 -69.97 67.41
N LEU A 108 -49.85 -69.39 68.60
CA LEU A 108 -50.20 -67.98 68.80
C LEU A 108 -49.00 -67.07 69.09
N VAL A 109 -47.84 -67.58 69.51
CA VAL A 109 -46.63 -66.74 69.67
C VAL A 109 -46.25 -66.11 68.32
N GLY A 110 -45.99 -64.81 68.32
CA GLY A 110 -45.70 -63.96 67.15
C GLY A 110 -46.93 -63.38 66.45
N GLN A 111 -48.15 -63.83 66.79
CA GLN A 111 -49.39 -63.26 66.27
C GLN A 111 -49.82 -62.03 67.07
N ALA A 112 -50.76 -61.24 66.52
CA ALA A 112 -51.32 -60.08 67.20
C ALA A 112 -51.92 -60.49 68.56
N ALA A 113 -51.63 -59.72 69.61
CA ALA A 113 -52.09 -60.02 70.96
C ALA A 113 -53.56 -59.60 71.15
N THR A 114 -54.47 -60.28 70.47
CA THR A 114 -55.90 -59.96 70.49
C THR A 114 -56.72 -61.13 71.03
N GLU A 115 -57.92 -60.82 71.53
CA GLU A 115 -58.87 -61.85 71.95
C GLU A 115 -59.31 -62.73 70.77
N GLU A 116 -59.53 -62.14 69.58
CA GLU A 116 -59.83 -62.87 68.34
C GLU A 116 -58.75 -63.89 68.00
N THR A 117 -57.47 -63.53 68.17
CA THR A 117 -56.36 -64.44 67.91
C THR A 117 -56.41 -65.66 68.81
N ILE A 118 -56.72 -65.51 70.10
CA ILE A 118 -56.91 -66.64 71.02
C ILE A 118 -58.20 -67.43 70.67
N ASN A 119 -59.29 -66.74 70.32
CA ASN A 119 -60.52 -67.39 69.90
C ASN A 119 -60.35 -68.24 68.64
N SER A 120 -59.43 -67.88 67.74
CA SER A 120 -59.11 -68.64 66.54
C SER A 120 -58.38 -69.98 66.80
N TRP A 121 -57.85 -70.19 68.02
CA TRP A 121 -57.20 -71.45 68.38
C TRP A 121 -58.21 -72.53 68.79
N ASP A 122 -58.28 -73.63 68.05
CA ASP A 122 -59.22 -74.74 68.30
C ASP A 122 -58.78 -75.68 69.44
N THR A 123 -59.74 -76.23 70.19
CA THR A 123 -59.46 -77.25 71.23
C THR A 123 -58.84 -78.52 70.62
N VAL A 124 -57.78 -79.03 71.23
CA VAL A 124 -57.03 -80.18 70.70
C VAL A 124 -57.72 -81.50 71.05
N SER A 125 -58.05 -82.32 70.03
CA SER A 125 -58.67 -83.64 70.20
C SER A 125 -57.82 -84.56 71.09
N GLN A 126 -58.48 -85.32 71.97
CA GLN A 126 -57.87 -86.12 73.05
C GLN A 126 -57.24 -85.31 74.19
N ALA A 127 -57.25 -83.98 74.17
CA ALA A 127 -56.87 -83.13 75.30
C ALA A 127 -57.94 -82.05 75.54
N THR A 128 -59.21 -82.40 75.28
CA THR A 128 -60.30 -81.44 75.14
C THR A 128 -60.52 -80.66 76.43
N CYS A 129 -60.56 -81.32 77.59
CA CYS A 129 -60.75 -80.66 78.89
C CYS A 129 -59.61 -79.68 79.19
N THR A 130 -58.34 -80.11 79.04
CA THR A 130 -57.17 -79.24 79.27
C THR A 130 -57.10 -78.09 78.27
N SER A 131 -57.32 -78.34 76.98
CA SER A 131 -57.30 -77.29 75.95
C SER A 131 -58.38 -76.24 76.18
N LYS A 132 -59.56 -76.67 76.64
CA LYS A 132 -60.67 -75.78 76.98
C LYS A 132 -60.29 -74.87 78.15
N ALA A 133 -59.80 -75.42 79.24
CA ALA A 133 -59.36 -74.64 80.40
C ALA A 133 -58.20 -73.69 80.08
N VAL A 134 -57.23 -74.12 79.27
CA VAL A 134 -56.13 -73.27 78.78
C VAL A 134 -56.65 -72.14 77.90
N LYS A 135 -57.59 -72.40 76.99
CA LYS A 135 -58.20 -71.35 76.16
C LYS A 135 -58.97 -70.35 77.01
N GLU A 136 -59.76 -70.82 77.97
CA GLU A 136 -60.52 -69.97 78.88
C GLU A 136 -59.60 -69.11 79.76
N ALA A 137 -58.50 -69.68 80.29
CA ALA A 137 -57.49 -68.93 81.02
C ALA A 137 -56.77 -67.90 80.13
N ALA A 138 -56.42 -68.26 78.88
CA ALA A 138 -55.81 -67.32 77.94
C ALA A 138 -56.76 -66.16 77.58
N LEU A 139 -58.04 -66.45 77.33
CA LEU A 139 -59.04 -65.42 77.04
C LEU A 139 -59.26 -64.49 78.23
N GLU A 140 -59.27 -65.01 79.45
CA GLU A 140 -59.40 -64.18 80.65
C GLU A 140 -58.14 -63.37 80.93
N ALA A 141 -56.96 -63.95 80.69
CA ALA A 141 -55.69 -63.24 80.79
C ALA A 141 -55.64 -62.08 79.78
N ILE A 142 -55.95 -62.29 78.50
CA ILE A 142 -55.90 -61.21 77.51
C ILE A 142 -56.96 -60.13 77.76
N ARG A 143 -58.15 -60.51 78.23
CA ARG A 143 -59.19 -59.55 78.63
C ARG A 143 -58.81 -58.76 79.88
N SER A 144 -57.85 -59.21 80.68
CA SER A 144 -57.30 -58.38 81.76
C SER A 144 -56.34 -57.29 81.25
N ALA A 145 -55.89 -57.38 79.99
CA ALA A 145 -55.08 -56.36 79.34
C ALA A 145 -55.91 -55.16 78.92
N GLY A 146 -55.38 -53.95 79.09
CA GLY A 146 -55.92 -52.76 78.44
C GLY A 146 -55.59 -52.71 76.95
N THR A 147 -56.21 -51.80 76.21
CA THR A 147 -55.90 -51.57 74.79
C THR A 147 -54.62 -50.74 74.59
N ALA A 148 -53.84 -51.06 73.56
CA ALA A 148 -52.63 -50.29 73.19
C ALA A 148 -53.00 -48.92 72.59
N THR A 149 -52.22 -47.87 72.90
CA THR A 149 -52.41 -46.51 72.37
C THR A 149 -51.77 -46.37 70.98
N ALA A 150 -52.43 -45.71 70.03
CA ALA A 150 -51.90 -45.50 68.67
C ALA A 150 -50.71 -44.53 68.66
N VAL A 151 -49.68 -44.80 67.84
CA VAL A 151 -48.50 -43.93 67.67
C VAL A 151 -48.90 -42.65 66.91
N ASP A 152 -48.66 -41.49 67.51
CA ASP A 152 -48.95 -40.16 66.94
C ASP A 152 -47.75 -39.64 66.13
N THR A 153 -47.96 -39.53 64.81
CA THR A 153 -46.96 -39.03 63.85
C THR A 153 -47.13 -37.55 63.48
N THR A 154 -48.15 -36.87 64.02
CA THR A 154 -48.55 -35.52 63.58
C THR A 154 -47.42 -34.50 63.70
N ALA A 155 -46.67 -34.53 64.81
CA ALA A 155 -45.57 -33.59 65.04
C ALA A 155 -44.35 -33.88 64.13
N LEU A 156 -44.09 -35.16 63.83
CA LEU A 156 -43.04 -35.57 62.88
C LEU A 156 -43.41 -35.16 61.45
N GLU A 157 -44.67 -35.33 61.06
CA GLU A 157 -45.22 -34.89 59.77
C GLU A 157 -45.02 -33.39 59.54
N GLN A 158 -45.32 -32.57 60.56
CA GLN A 158 -45.11 -31.13 60.48
C GLN A 158 -43.63 -30.76 60.35
N ALA A 159 -42.74 -31.45 61.07
CA ALA A 159 -41.30 -31.23 60.96
C ALA A 159 -40.76 -31.61 59.56
N ILE A 160 -41.23 -32.72 58.99
CA ILE A 160 -40.89 -33.15 57.62
C ILE A 160 -41.36 -32.14 56.59
N VAL A 161 -42.61 -31.64 56.71
CA VAL A 161 -43.15 -30.61 55.81
C VAL A 161 -42.34 -29.32 55.91
N ALA A 162 -41.99 -28.88 57.12
CA ALA A 162 -41.19 -27.68 57.32
C ALA A 162 -39.79 -27.81 56.72
N ALA A 163 -39.12 -28.95 56.92
CA ALA A 163 -37.80 -29.22 56.34
C ALA A 163 -37.84 -29.28 54.81
N LYS A 164 -38.87 -29.88 54.21
CA LYS A 164 -39.07 -29.94 52.74
C LYS A 164 -39.35 -28.59 52.09
N ALA A 165 -39.83 -27.62 52.86
CA ALA A 165 -40.13 -26.28 52.35
C ALA A 165 -38.89 -25.37 52.26
N LEU A 166 -37.74 -25.81 52.76
CA LEU A 166 -36.47 -25.08 52.68
C LEU A 166 -35.84 -25.25 51.29
N ASN A 167 -35.06 -24.26 50.84
CA ASN A 167 -34.35 -24.31 49.55
C ASN A 167 -32.86 -24.56 49.74
N GLU A 168 -32.30 -25.45 48.92
CA GLU A 168 -30.89 -25.85 48.97
C GLU A 168 -29.92 -24.69 48.77
N SER A 169 -30.27 -23.74 47.90
CA SER A 169 -29.46 -22.57 47.57
C SER A 169 -29.21 -21.62 48.74
N ASP A 170 -30.06 -21.65 49.76
CA ASP A 170 -30.04 -20.66 50.85
C ASP A 170 -29.04 -21.05 51.95
N TYR A 171 -28.41 -22.23 51.85
CA TYR A 171 -27.58 -22.83 52.91
C TYR A 171 -26.29 -23.42 52.36
N THR A 172 -25.25 -23.45 53.19
CA THR A 172 -23.97 -24.07 52.82
C THR A 172 -24.15 -25.56 52.54
N ALA A 173 -23.40 -26.08 51.55
CA ALA A 173 -23.53 -27.46 51.09
C ALA A 173 -23.40 -28.50 52.22
N ASP A 174 -22.50 -28.27 53.17
CA ASP A 174 -22.27 -29.18 54.30
C ASP A 174 -23.46 -29.19 55.27
N SER A 175 -24.00 -28.02 55.62
CA SER A 175 -25.15 -27.92 56.52
C SER A 175 -26.43 -28.45 55.87
N TRP A 176 -26.59 -28.23 54.56
CA TRP A 176 -27.73 -28.73 53.79
C TRP A 176 -27.75 -30.26 53.71
N LYS A 177 -26.60 -30.88 53.42
CA LYS A 177 -26.46 -32.33 53.34
C LYS A 177 -26.77 -33.02 54.68
N ALA A 178 -26.39 -32.40 55.79
CA ALA A 178 -26.71 -32.89 57.12
C ALA A 178 -28.24 -32.87 57.38
N MET A 179 -28.92 -31.78 56.98
CA MET A 179 -30.38 -31.67 57.08
C MET A 179 -31.10 -32.70 56.19
N GLN A 180 -30.69 -32.88 54.93
CA GLN A 180 -31.26 -33.90 54.03
C GLN A 180 -31.18 -35.32 54.61
N THR A 181 -30.04 -35.67 55.21
CA THR A 181 -29.85 -36.99 55.83
C THR A 181 -30.84 -37.22 56.97
N ALA A 182 -31.05 -36.20 57.82
CA ALA A 182 -32.01 -36.28 58.92
C ALA A 182 -33.47 -36.36 58.41
N LEU A 183 -33.79 -35.68 57.31
CA LEU A 183 -35.11 -35.71 56.69
C LEU A 183 -35.48 -37.12 56.19
N THR A 184 -34.56 -37.80 55.50
CA THR A 184 -34.78 -39.18 55.03
C THR A 184 -35.01 -40.17 56.20
N ALA A 185 -34.25 -40.01 57.29
CA ALA A 185 -34.45 -40.82 58.49
C ALA A 185 -35.82 -40.56 59.15
N ALA A 186 -36.26 -39.30 59.18
CA ALA A 186 -37.57 -38.89 59.67
C ALA A 186 -38.73 -39.49 58.87
N GLU A 187 -38.67 -39.45 57.54
CA GLU A 187 -39.69 -40.06 56.67
C GLU A 187 -39.78 -41.57 56.85
N SER A 188 -38.63 -42.24 57.03
CA SER A 188 -38.58 -43.68 57.27
C SER A 188 -39.22 -44.05 58.62
N ALA A 189 -38.94 -43.28 59.67
CA ALA A 189 -39.54 -43.48 60.99
C ALA A 189 -41.06 -43.22 61.00
N GLN A 190 -41.53 -42.22 60.24
CA GLN A 190 -42.95 -41.91 60.08
C GLN A 190 -43.71 -43.07 59.40
N ALA A 191 -43.09 -43.72 58.41
CA ALA A 191 -43.69 -44.85 57.70
C ALA A 191 -43.76 -46.12 58.58
N ALA A 192 -42.72 -46.40 59.36
CA ALA A 192 -42.61 -47.63 60.14
C ALA A 192 -43.50 -47.64 61.39
N LYS A 193 -43.71 -46.49 62.04
CA LYS A 193 -44.57 -46.31 63.25
C LYS A 193 -44.30 -47.33 64.35
N GLU A 194 -43.04 -47.72 64.53
CA GLU A 194 -42.65 -48.81 65.42
C GLU A 194 -42.96 -48.52 66.89
N SER A 195 -42.75 -47.26 67.33
CA SER A 195 -43.11 -46.78 68.67
C SER A 195 -43.17 -45.25 68.70
N GLN A 196 -43.79 -44.70 69.75
CA GLN A 196 -43.83 -43.24 69.95
C GLN A 196 -42.44 -42.65 70.16
N GLU A 197 -41.56 -43.36 70.88
CA GLU A 197 -40.20 -42.93 71.15
C GLU A 197 -39.36 -42.82 69.86
N ALA A 198 -39.56 -43.75 68.91
CA ALA A 198 -38.89 -43.70 67.61
C ALA A 198 -39.33 -42.49 66.77
N VAL A 199 -40.63 -42.19 66.76
CA VAL A 199 -41.21 -41.04 66.06
C VAL A 199 -40.74 -39.71 66.66
N ASP A 200 -40.72 -39.59 67.99
CA ASP A 200 -40.26 -38.39 68.68
C ASP A 200 -38.76 -38.13 68.47
N LYS A 201 -37.94 -39.19 68.56
CA LYS A 201 -36.49 -39.08 68.32
C LYS A 201 -36.17 -38.65 66.89
N ALA A 202 -36.92 -39.15 65.90
CA ALA A 202 -36.73 -38.78 64.51
C ALA A 202 -37.11 -37.30 64.26
N LYS A 203 -38.18 -36.83 64.89
CA LYS A 203 -38.62 -35.42 64.84
C LYS A 203 -37.56 -34.51 65.45
N ASP A 204 -37.04 -34.84 66.63
CA ASP A 204 -36.05 -34.02 67.33
C ASP A 204 -34.71 -33.97 66.56
N THR A 205 -34.32 -35.09 65.95
CA THR A 205 -33.13 -35.17 65.09
C THR A 205 -33.28 -34.27 63.87
N LEU A 206 -34.42 -34.31 63.19
CA LEU A 206 -34.71 -33.45 62.04
C LEU A 206 -34.71 -31.96 62.42
N ASN A 207 -35.40 -31.60 63.51
CA ASN A 207 -35.43 -30.22 64.00
C ASN A 207 -34.04 -29.70 64.37
N THR A 208 -33.20 -30.55 64.98
CA THR A 208 -31.81 -30.18 65.29
C THR A 208 -31.01 -29.90 64.03
N ALA A 209 -31.14 -30.74 63.00
CA ALA A 209 -30.43 -30.55 61.74
C ALA A 209 -30.92 -29.31 60.97
N VAL A 210 -32.23 -29.02 61.01
CA VAL A 210 -32.81 -27.79 60.45
C VAL A 210 -32.27 -26.55 61.18
N ASN A 211 -32.20 -26.57 62.51
CA ASN A 211 -31.67 -25.44 63.30
C ASN A 211 -30.16 -25.23 63.14
N ALA A 212 -29.43 -26.26 62.71
CA ALA A 212 -27.99 -26.21 62.45
C ALA A 212 -27.65 -25.80 61.01
N LEU A 213 -28.65 -25.49 60.18
CA LEU A 213 -28.44 -24.95 58.85
C LEU A 213 -27.68 -23.62 58.91
N VAL A 214 -26.58 -23.55 58.16
CA VAL A 214 -25.75 -22.35 58.04
C VAL A 214 -26.10 -21.72 56.71
N LYS A 215 -26.58 -20.47 56.72
CA LYS A 215 -26.91 -19.75 55.49
C LYS A 215 -25.73 -19.74 54.53
N ALA A 216 -25.98 -20.02 53.26
CA ALA A 216 -25.01 -19.76 52.21
C ALA A 216 -24.83 -18.24 52.16
N ASP A 217 -23.58 -17.77 52.10
CA ASP A 217 -23.34 -16.40 51.68
C ASP A 217 -23.94 -16.28 50.28
N THR A 218 -24.95 -15.42 50.14
CA THR A 218 -25.36 -14.95 48.82
C THR A 218 -24.13 -14.28 48.23
N LYS A 219 -23.45 -14.96 47.33
CA LYS A 219 -22.37 -14.37 46.55
C LYS A 219 -23.04 -13.34 45.64
N GLU A 220 -23.18 -12.11 46.15
CA GLU A 220 -23.69 -11.01 45.37
C GLU A 220 -22.83 -10.90 44.11
N GLU A 221 -23.47 -10.98 42.95
CA GLU A 221 -22.78 -10.84 41.68
C GLU A 221 -22.45 -9.35 41.50
N TYR A 222 -21.16 -9.04 41.39
CA TYR A 222 -20.66 -7.69 41.20
C TYR A 222 -20.18 -7.49 39.76
N SER A 223 -20.52 -6.33 39.20
CA SER A 223 -19.91 -5.82 37.98
C SER A 223 -18.76 -4.89 38.32
N TYR A 224 -17.67 -5.00 37.57
CA TYR A 224 -16.46 -4.20 37.74
C TYR A 224 -16.31 -3.25 36.55
N VAL A 225 -16.22 -1.96 36.84
CA VAL A 225 -16.26 -0.88 35.85
C VAL A 225 -15.39 0.29 36.31
N TYR A 226 -15.05 1.20 35.39
CA TYR A 226 -14.58 2.53 35.75
C TYR A 226 -15.75 3.51 35.78
N VAL A 227 -15.76 4.41 36.76
CA VAL A 227 -16.80 5.42 36.97
C VAL A 227 -16.15 6.80 37.06
N GLY A 228 -16.73 7.78 36.35
CA GLY A 228 -16.40 9.18 36.53
C GLY A 228 -17.06 9.73 37.79
N MET A 229 -16.31 10.36 38.68
CA MET A 229 -16.79 10.89 39.97
C MET A 229 -16.40 12.35 40.13
N THR A 230 -17.23 13.13 40.80
CA THR A 230 -16.84 14.48 41.23
C THR A 230 -15.75 14.43 42.31
N TRP A 231 -15.05 15.56 42.55
CA TRP A 231 -14.06 15.66 43.63
C TRP A 231 -14.67 15.29 45.00
N ALA A 232 -15.85 15.83 45.31
CA ALA A 232 -16.54 15.54 46.56
C ALA A 232 -16.91 14.05 46.69
N GLU A 233 -17.45 13.43 45.64
CA GLU A 233 -17.80 12.00 45.67
C GLU A 233 -16.58 11.10 45.86
N TYR A 234 -15.45 11.42 45.20
CA TYR A 234 -14.23 10.64 45.34
C TYR A 234 -13.70 10.71 46.79
N TRP A 235 -13.61 11.90 47.36
CA TRP A 235 -13.02 12.15 48.68
C TRP A 235 -13.96 11.88 49.87
N ALA A 236 -15.28 11.72 49.65
CA ALA A 236 -16.31 11.60 50.68
C ALA A 236 -16.02 10.60 51.80
N ASN A 237 -15.38 9.47 51.47
CA ASN A 237 -15.11 8.39 52.42
C ASN A 237 -13.62 8.07 52.58
N GLU A 238 -12.73 8.97 52.14
CA GLU A 238 -11.27 8.77 52.22
C GLU A 238 -10.64 9.25 53.54
N GLY A 239 -11.45 9.80 54.46
CA GLY A 239 -10.95 10.26 55.76
C GLY A 239 -10.12 11.55 55.70
N VAL A 240 -10.28 12.33 54.63
CA VAL A 240 -9.66 13.66 54.48
C VAL A 240 -10.46 14.77 55.16
N LEU A 241 -9.83 15.90 55.44
CA LEU A 241 -10.50 17.09 55.96
C LEU A 241 -11.59 17.56 54.99
N ASN A 242 -12.77 17.89 55.51
CA ASN A 242 -13.94 18.29 54.74
C ASN A 242 -14.33 17.29 53.63
N ALA A 243 -14.08 15.99 53.86
CA ALA A 243 -14.48 14.91 52.97
C ALA A 243 -15.94 15.06 52.50
N GLY A 244 -16.14 15.06 51.19
CA GLY A 244 -17.47 15.13 50.56
C GLY A 244 -18.12 16.52 50.54
N SER A 245 -17.48 17.55 51.12
CA SER A 245 -18.00 18.90 51.08
C SER A 245 -17.86 19.52 49.69
N THR A 246 -18.94 20.07 49.15
CA THR A 246 -18.98 20.86 47.90
C THR A 246 -19.03 22.36 48.18
N ALA A 247 -18.62 22.80 49.37
CA ALA A 247 -18.63 24.22 49.71
C ALA A 247 -17.65 24.97 48.80
N SER A 248 -18.14 26.00 48.11
CA SER A 248 -17.35 26.90 47.28
C SER A 248 -16.90 28.11 48.09
N SER A 249 -15.88 28.81 47.60
CA SER A 249 -15.41 30.07 48.18
C SER A 249 -15.51 31.21 47.18
N ASP A 250 -16.06 32.34 47.60
CA ASP A 250 -16.02 33.59 46.82
C ASP A 250 -14.65 34.31 47.00
N VAL A 251 -13.74 33.75 47.80
CA VAL A 251 -12.39 34.26 47.97
C VAL A 251 -11.53 33.77 46.82
N LEU A 252 -11.03 34.72 46.05
CA LEU A 252 -10.08 34.48 44.97
C LEU A 252 -8.74 34.03 45.56
N ASP A 253 -8.12 33.04 44.92
CA ASP A 253 -6.73 32.70 45.19
C ASP A 253 -5.75 33.74 44.59
N SER A 254 -4.45 33.45 44.72
CA SER A 254 -3.40 34.29 44.16
C SER A 254 -3.47 34.42 42.63
N HIS A 255 -4.23 33.57 41.94
CA HIS A 255 -4.37 33.53 40.48
C HIS A 255 -5.71 34.08 40.01
N ASN A 256 -6.48 34.69 40.92
CA ASN A 256 -7.80 35.24 40.66
C ASN A 256 -8.82 34.15 40.25
N GLU A 257 -8.71 32.98 40.87
CA GLU A 257 -9.58 31.81 40.67
C GLU A 257 -10.38 31.50 41.95
N TYR A 258 -11.63 31.06 41.79
CA TYR A 258 -12.53 30.74 42.92
C TYR A 258 -12.32 29.31 43.40
N ASP A 259 -11.14 29.01 43.94
CA ASP A 259 -10.75 27.62 44.27
C ASP A 259 -10.26 27.40 45.71
N LYS A 260 -10.49 28.39 46.58
CA LYS A 260 -10.26 28.27 48.03
C LYS A 260 -11.37 27.50 48.76
N GLY A 261 -12.33 26.92 48.05
CA GLY A 261 -13.41 26.07 48.58
C GLY A 261 -12.93 24.68 49.03
N ALA A 262 -13.90 23.80 49.28
CA ALA A 262 -13.66 22.40 49.62
C ALA A 262 -13.45 21.56 48.34
N PHE A 263 -14.26 20.53 48.11
CA PHE A 263 -14.19 19.63 46.94
C PHE A 263 -15.23 19.97 45.87
N ASP A 264 -15.54 21.25 45.71
CA ASP A 264 -16.28 21.82 44.59
C ASP A 264 -15.46 21.78 43.28
N ALA A 265 -16.14 22.05 42.16
CA ALA A 265 -15.48 22.06 40.85
C ALA A 265 -14.43 23.19 40.79
N VAL A 266 -13.25 22.88 40.26
CA VAL A 266 -12.20 23.88 40.04
C VAL A 266 -12.64 24.75 38.86
N THR A 267 -12.91 26.04 39.11
CA THR A 267 -13.36 26.98 38.09
C THR A 267 -12.24 27.94 37.72
N ARG A 268 -11.89 27.98 36.44
CA ARG A 268 -10.84 28.87 35.91
C ARG A 268 -11.41 29.72 34.78
N ALA A 269 -11.16 31.03 34.81
CA ALA A 269 -11.43 31.93 33.70
C ALA A 269 -10.26 31.84 32.71
N THR A 270 -10.32 30.93 31.72
CA THR A 270 -9.12 30.61 30.92
C THR A 270 -9.14 31.21 29.52
N THR A 271 -8.04 31.85 29.12
CA THR A 271 -7.73 32.13 27.69
C THR A 271 -6.64 31.29 27.05
N ASN A 272 -5.75 30.53 27.74
CA ASN A 272 -4.99 29.51 26.99
C ASN A 272 -4.13 28.40 27.63
N HIS A 273 -3.74 28.35 28.91
CA HIS A 273 -2.73 27.35 29.33
C HIS A 273 -3.26 26.22 30.23
N GLY A 274 -2.97 24.97 29.82
CA GLY A 274 -3.18 23.75 30.62
C GLY A 274 -4.54 23.04 30.47
N LEU A 275 -5.46 23.56 29.65
CA LEU A 275 -6.80 22.97 29.42
C LEU A 275 -6.78 21.48 29.05
N HIS A 276 -5.75 21.06 28.32
CA HIS A 276 -5.60 19.68 27.89
C HIS A 276 -4.99 18.78 28.96
N ARG A 277 -4.15 19.30 29.85
CA ARG A 277 -3.40 18.49 30.82
C ARG A 277 -4.30 17.95 31.93
N GLY A 278 -5.31 18.72 32.35
CA GLY A 278 -6.33 18.19 33.26
C GLY A 278 -7.17 17.07 32.65
N SER A 279 -7.29 17.02 31.33
CA SER A 279 -8.10 16.00 30.68
C SER A 279 -7.49 14.58 30.72
N PHE A 280 -6.25 14.41 31.18
CA PHE A 280 -5.65 13.07 31.26
C PHE A 280 -6.43 12.14 32.20
N GLN A 281 -6.73 12.58 33.42
CA GLN A 281 -7.53 11.82 34.38
C GLN A 281 -8.80 12.54 34.84
N CYS A 282 -8.98 13.83 34.54
CA CYS A 282 -10.07 14.61 35.11
C CYS A 282 -11.16 14.97 34.10
N SER A 283 -12.41 14.86 34.53
CA SER A 283 -13.60 15.31 33.80
C SER A 283 -13.68 16.82 33.84
N ALA A 284 -13.98 17.44 32.70
CA ALA A 284 -14.10 18.89 32.60
C ALA A 284 -15.30 19.31 31.77
N VAL A 285 -15.81 20.50 32.04
CA VAL A 285 -16.94 21.11 31.33
C VAL A 285 -16.51 22.48 30.83
N ILE A 286 -16.68 22.73 29.53
CA ILE A 286 -16.46 24.04 28.92
C ILE A 286 -17.81 24.71 28.72
N GLU A 287 -18.00 25.87 29.33
CA GLU A 287 -19.16 26.74 29.12
C GLU A 287 -18.73 27.95 28.29
N THR A 288 -19.55 28.36 27.33
CA THR A 288 -19.29 29.51 26.47
C THR A 288 -20.23 30.67 26.81
N ASN A 289 -19.88 31.91 26.42
CA ASN A 289 -20.65 33.12 26.76
C ASN A 289 -22.05 33.12 26.12
N ASP A 290 -22.25 32.35 25.05
CA ASP A 290 -23.57 32.14 24.43
C ASP A 290 -24.43 31.07 25.13
N GLY A 291 -23.90 30.42 26.17
CA GLY A 291 -24.57 29.39 26.95
C GLY A 291 -24.36 27.96 26.47
N GLN A 292 -23.54 27.71 25.44
CA GLN A 292 -23.24 26.34 24.99
C GLN A 292 -22.29 25.64 25.97
N THR A 293 -22.56 24.36 26.24
CA THR A 293 -21.80 23.53 27.19
C THR A 293 -21.21 22.30 26.49
N TYR A 294 -19.92 22.04 26.69
CA TYR A 294 -19.21 20.87 26.18
C TYR A 294 -18.64 20.02 27.32
N ASN A 295 -19.13 18.79 27.44
CA ASN A 295 -18.61 17.82 28.42
C ASN A 295 -17.37 17.14 27.85
N LEU A 296 -16.18 17.50 28.34
CA LEU A 296 -14.90 17.10 27.77
C LEU A 296 -14.50 15.68 28.20
N ALA A 297 -14.32 14.80 27.21
CA ALA A 297 -13.83 13.44 27.44
C ALA A 297 -12.30 13.35 27.39
N TYR A 298 -11.65 13.87 26.34
CA TYR A 298 -10.18 13.92 26.23
C TYR A 298 -9.76 14.87 25.11
N TRP A 299 -8.50 15.28 25.08
CA TRP A 299 -7.94 16.01 23.94
C TRP A 299 -7.28 15.05 22.95
N LYS A 300 -7.61 15.20 21.67
CA LYS A 300 -7.03 14.40 20.58
C LYS A 300 -5.67 14.95 20.15
N ASP A 301 -5.56 16.27 20.10
CA ASP A 301 -4.34 17.03 19.86
C ASP A 301 -4.44 18.41 20.53
N LYS A 302 -3.47 19.31 20.30
CA LYS A 302 -3.45 20.66 20.88
C LYS A 302 -4.61 21.58 20.44
N THR A 303 -5.31 21.22 19.37
CA THR A 303 -6.39 22.03 18.77
C THR A 303 -7.76 21.39 18.86
N ILE A 304 -7.86 20.07 19.03
CA ILE A 304 -9.14 19.34 19.01
C ILE A 304 -9.35 18.59 20.33
N PHE A 305 -10.50 18.81 20.95
CA PHE A 305 -10.99 17.97 22.04
C PHE A 305 -12.21 17.17 21.63
N VAL A 306 -12.40 16.05 22.32
CA VAL A 306 -13.51 15.12 22.12
C VAL A 306 -14.41 15.21 23.34
N THR A 307 -15.71 15.37 23.10
CA THR A 307 -16.73 15.38 24.16
C THR A 307 -17.13 13.95 24.56
N THR A 308 -17.86 13.80 25.66
CA THR A 308 -18.33 12.50 26.19
C THR A 308 -19.29 11.76 25.26
N ASP A 309 -19.98 12.46 24.36
CA ASP A 309 -20.82 11.88 23.30
C ASP A 309 -20.05 11.62 21.99
N GLY A 310 -18.75 11.92 21.95
CA GLY A 310 -17.85 11.61 20.83
C GLY A 310 -17.74 12.72 19.78
N GLN A 311 -18.28 13.92 20.02
CA GLN A 311 -18.11 15.07 19.12
C GLN A 311 -16.67 15.59 19.19
N GLU A 312 -16.04 15.75 18.02
CA GLU A 312 -14.78 16.48 17.89
C GLU A 312 -15.05 17.98 17.75
N VAL A 313 -14.44 18.79 18.62
CA VAL A 313 -14.60 20.24 18.65
C VAL A 313 -13.21 20.88 18.55
N ALA A 314 -13.02 21.76 17.56
CA ALA A 314 -11.81 22.55 17.46
C ALA A 314 -11.86 23.69 18.47
N ILE A 315 -10.90 23.75 19.39
CA ILE A 315 -10.86 24.80 20.42
C ILE A 315 -10.81 26.19 19.78
N GLY A 316 -10.13 26.34 18.63
CA GLY A 316 -10.03 27.60 17.90
C GLY A 316 -11.39 28.21 17.54
N ASP A 317 -12.42 27.38 17.32
CA ASP A 317 -13.76 27.84 16.94
C ASP A 317 -14.52 28.45 18.12
N ILE A 318 -14.22 28.03 19.35
CA ILE A 318 -14.94 28.45 20.56
C ILE A 318 -14.08 29.29 21.51
N LYS A 319 -12.75 29.33 21.31
CA LYS A 319 -11.76 29.87 22.26
C LYS A 319 -12.08 31.30 22.70
N SER A 320 -12.40 32.19 21.76
CA SER A 320 -12.75 33.58 22.05
C SER A 320 -14.10 33.74 22.75
N ASN A 321 -14.88 32.66 22.83
CA ASN A 321 -16.23 32.64 23.40
C ASN A 321 -16.31 31.78 24.66
N ILE A 322 -15.21 31.22 25.18
CA ILE A 322 -15.22 30.47 26.44
C ILE A 322 -15.55 31.42 27.59
N LYS A 323 -16.50 31.01 28.43
CA LYS A 323 -16.87 31.68 29.66
C LYS A 323 -16.13 31.05 30.84
N ASP A 324 -16.32 29.74 31.04
CA ASP A 324 -15.72 29.00 32.15
C ASP A 324 -15.16 27.65 31.67
N TYR A 325 -14.05 27.23 32.28
CA TYR A 325 -13.58 25.85 32.24
C TYR A 325 -13.64 25.25 33.65
N LYS A 326 -14.43 24.18 33.82
CA LYS A 326 -14.74 23.60 35.13
C LYS A 326 -14.20 22.18 35.22
N VAL A 327 -13.18 21.93 36.05
CA VAL A 327 -12.69 20.56 36.33
C VAL A 327 -13.52 19.98 37.48
N THR A 328 -14.37 19.02 37.15
CA THR A 328 -15.42 18.54 38.06
C THR A 328 -15.00 17.36 38.92
N GLY A 329 -14.00 16.58 38.49
CA GLY A 329 -13.50 15.42 39.23
C GLY A 329 -12.73 14.44 38.36
N LEU A 330 -12.74 13.16 38.72
CA LEU A 330 -11.99 12.08 38.09
C LEU A 330 -12.82 11.33 37.04
N LYS A 331 -12.17 10.84 35.98
CA LYS A 331 -12.80 10.06 34.89
C LYS A 331 -12.85 8.57 35.17
N TYR A 332 -11.77 8.03 35.73
CA TYR A 332 -11.51 6.60 35.73
C TYR A 332 -11.25 6.09 37.14
N VAL A 333 -12.29 6.10 37.97
CA VAL A 333 -12.22 5.49 39.30
C VAL A 333 -12.68 4.03 39.22
N PRO A 334 -11.85 3.02 39.57
CA PRO A 334 -12.26 1.63 39.50
C PRO A 334 -13.30 1.33 40.58
N VAL A 335 -14.43 0.75 40.17
CA VAL A 335 -15.59 0.51 41.02
C VAL A 335 -16.13 -0.90 40.84
N LYS A 336 -16.49 -1.54 41.96
CA LYS A 336 -17.43 -2.66 41.98
C LYS A 336 -18.82 -2.18 42.37
N VAL A 337 -19.83 -2.65 41.66
CA VAL A 337 -21.24 -2.38 41.94
C VAL A 337 -22.01 -3.68 41.84
N LYS A 338 -23.07 -3.86 42.63
CA LYS A 338 -23.94 -5.03 42.44
C LYS A 338 -24.44 -5.03 40.99
N THR A 339 -24.35 -6.17 40.30
CA THR A 339 -24.68 -6.26 38.87
C THR A 339 -26.10 -5.79 38.57
N ALA A 340 -27.05 -6.01 39.51
CA ALA A 340 -28.41 -5.51 39.41
C ALA A 340 -28.54 -3.97 39.40
N ASP A 341 -27.58 -3.26 40.00
CA ASP A 341 -27.58 -1.79 40.11
C ASP A 341 -26.75 -1.11 39.02
N LEU A 342 -26.04 -1.87 38.17
CA LEU A 342 -25.18 -1.33 37.11
C LEU A 342 -25.96 -0.43 36.14
N SER A 343 -27.19 -0.80 35.76
CA SER A 343 -28.01 0.03 34.88
C SER A 343 -28.35 1.38 35.51
N ALA A 344 -28.69 1.39 36.80
CA ALA A 344 -28.97 2.63 37.54
C ALA A 344 -27.71 3.48 37.74
N LEU A 345 -26.54 2.85 37.87
CA LEU A 345 -25.25 3.55 37.92
C LEU A 345 -24.96 4.27 36.60
N LYS A 346 -25.15 3.60 35.45
CA LYS A 346 -24.95 4.16 34.10
C LYS A 346 -25.87 5.33 33.76
N GLU A 347 -27.06 5.39 34.37
CA GLU A 347 -27.97 6.53 34.20
C GLU A 347 -27.47 7.81 34.86
N LYS A 348 -26.66 7.68 35.93
CA LYS A 348 -26.18 8.82 36.72
C LYS A 348 -24.73 9.20 36.44
N TYR A 349 -23.90 8.23 36.05
CA TYR A 349 -22.46 8.39 35.93
C TYR A 349 -21.96 7.99 34.54
N ALA A 350 -20.87 8.63 34.10
CA ALA A 350 -20.10 8.14 32.98
C ALA A 350 -19.39 6.83 33.41
N VAL A 351 -19.74 5.72 32.77
CA VAL A 351 -19.23 4.38 33.10
C VAL A 351 -18.50 3.79 31.91
N VAL A 352 -17.30 3.27 32.14
CA VAL A 352 -16.56 2.44 31.18
C VAL A 352 -16.50 1.01 31.70
N GLU A 353 -17.19 0.11 31.02
CA GLU A 353 -17.19 -1.32 31.35
C GLU A 353 -15.87 -1.99 30.97
N ASN A 354 -15.57 -3.13 31.59
CA ASN A 354 -14.44 -3.97 31.18
C ASN A 354 -14.50 -4.30 29.68
N GLY A 355 -13.36 -4.18 29.00
CA GLY A 355 -13.27 -4.25 27.53
C GLY A 355 -13.46 -2.90 26.82
N GLY A 356 -13.95 -1.87 27.52
CA GLY A 356 -14.04 -0.49 27.02
C GLY A 356 -12.69 0.22 26.98
N THR A 357 -12.63 1.33 26.23
CA THR A 357 -11.41 2.12 26.03
C THR A 357 -11.30 3.26 27.02
N LEU A 358 -10.14 3.40 27.67
CA LEU A 358 -9.75 4.53 28.50
C LEU A 358 -8.70 5.35 27.73
N ARG A 359 -8.83 6.67 27.73
CA ARG A 359 -7.98 7.58 26.95
C ARG A 359 -7.46 8.69 27.85
N GLY A 360 -6.16 8.97 27.77
CA GLY A 360 -5.55 10.11 28.44
C GLY A 360 -4.88 11.02 27.45
N GLY A 361 -5.50 12.18 27.20
CA GLY A 361 -4.95 13.36 26.53
C GLY A 361 -4.17 13.14 25.22
N TYR A 362 -3.50 14.21 24.78
CA TYR A 362 -2.50 14.16 23.72
C TYR A 362 -1.11 14.25 24.32
N GLY A 363 -0.11 13.61 23.70
CA GLY A 363 1.27 13.63 24.20
C GLY A 363 1.93 15.00 24.02
N GLU A 364 2.52 15.56 25.07
CA GLU A 364 3.25 16.83 25.05
C GLU A 364 4.51 16.76 25.93
N GLY A 365 5.68 16.99 25.33
CA GLY A 365 6.96 16.89 26.03
C GLY A 365 7.16 15.49 26.63
N ASN A 366 7.33 15.42 27.95
CA ASN A 366 7.46 14.16 28.67
C ASN A 366 6.12 13.47 28.96
N LEU A 367 4.99 14.18 28.86
CA LEU A 367 3.66 13.60 29.12
C LEU A 367 3.25 12.74 27.92
N SER A 368 2.98 11.46 28.19
CA SER A 368 2.61 10.49 27.14
C SER A 368 1.10 10.30 27.11
N SER A 369 0.50 10.48 25.93
CA SER A 369 -0.88 10.04 25.71
C SER A 369 -1.00 8.53 25.86
N TYR A 370 -2.13 8.05 26.36
CA TYR A 370 -2.41 6.62 26.42
C TYR A 370 -3.80 6.29 25.89
N GLU A 371 -3.92 5.10 25.31
CA GLU A 371 -5.17 4.45 24.97
C GLU A 371 -5.06 2.99 25.46
N VAL A 372 -5.83 2.63 26.48
CA VAL A 372 -5.76 1.33 27.15
C VAL A 372 -7.15 0.73 27.31
N THR A 373 -7.22 -0.57 27.55
CA THR A 373 -8.49 -1.28 27.73
C THR A 373 -8.76 -1.54 29.21
N ALA A 374 -9.98 -1.25 29.66
CA ALA A 374 -10.43 -1.50 31.03
C ALA A 374 -10.49 -2.99 31.36
N ASN A 375 -9.99 -3.37 32.54
CA ASN A 375 -10.07 -4.73 33.11
C ASN A 375 -10.05 -4.67 34.65
N VAL A 376 -11.06 -4.04 35.24
CA VAL A 376 -11.25 -3.92 36.69
C VAL A 376 -11.66 -5.27 37.28
N THR A 377 -11.11 -5.58 38.45
CA THR A 377 -11.32 -6.81 39.22
C THR A 377 -11.38 -6.48 40.71
N ASP A 378 -11.71 -7.45 41.57
CA ASP A 378 -11.71 -7.26 43.02
C ASP A 378 -10.30 -7.00 43.61
N ASN A 379 -9.25 -7.30 42.83
CA ASN A 379 -7.85 -7.08 43.18
C ASN A 379 -7.28 -5.80 42.55
N THR A 380 -8.09 -5.00 41.86
CA THR A 380 -7.62 -3.74 41.27
C THR A 380 -7.22 -2.75 42.37
N ASN A 381 -6.02 -2.18 42.27
CA ASN A 381 -5.57 -1.14 43.20
C ASN A 381 -6.45 0.11 43.09
N GLY A 382 -6.89 0.64 44.23
CA GLY A 382 -7.79 1.79 44.30
C GLY A 382 -9.28 1.48 44.10
N LEU A 383 -9.69 0.21 44.07
CA LEU A 383 -11.09 -0.19 43.90
C LEU A 383 -11.99 0.42 44.98
N LYS A 384 -13.09 1.04 44.57
CA LYS A 384 -14.20 1.47 45.43
C LYS A 384 -15.42 0.58 45.26
N GLU A 385 -16.30 0.52 46.24
CA GLU A 385 -17.61 -0.11 46.14
C GLU A 385 -18.70 0.96 46.01
N ALA A 386 -19.58 0.81 45.03
CA ALA A 386 -20.75 1.65 44.86
C ALA A 386 -21.98 0.96 45.47
N ALA A 387 -22.57 1.59 46.47
CA ALA A 387 -23.81 1.16 47.09
C ALA A 387 -24.94 2.12 46.70
N LYS A 388 -26.03 1.57 46.15
CA LYS A 388 -27.22 2.34 45.79
C LYS A 388 -28.08 2.58 47.04
N ASN A 389 -28.47 3.83 47.26
CA ASN A 389 -29.43 4.23 48.30
C ASN A 389 -30.88 4.07 47.82
N ASP A 390 -31.83 4.11 48.76
CA ASP A 390 -33.28 4.00 48.47
C ASP A 390 -33.81 5.12 47.55
N ASP A 391 -33.19 6.31 47.56
CA ASP A 391 -33.51 7.43 46.67
C ASP A 391 -32.87 7.31 45.27
N GLY A 392 -32.17 6.20 45.03
CA GLY A 392 -31.44 5.89 43.81
C GLY A 392 -30.11 6.63 43.66
N SER A 393 -29.67 7.44 44.63
CA SER A 393 -28.29 7.97 44.67
C SER A 393 -27.29 6.85 44.99
N PHE A 394 -26.00 7.09 44.76
CA PHE A 394 -24.94 6.15 45.07
C PHE A 394 -23.99 6.75 46.11
N VAL A 395 -23.53 5.91 47.02
CA VAL A 395 -22.42 6.20 47.93
C VAL A 395 -21.25 5.31 47.54
N PHE A 396 -20.06 5.90 47.46
CA PHE A 396 -18.84 5.18 47.14
C PHE A 396 -17.99 4.99 48.39
N SER A 397 -17.46 3.79 48.60
CA SER A 397 -16.58 3.50 49.74
C SER A 397 -15.25 4.25 49.66
N ALA A 398 -14.47 4.17 50.74
CA ALA A 398 -13.03 4.40 50.68
C ALA A 398 -12.41 3.46 49.62
N ARG A 399 -11.35 3.92 48.96
CA ARG A 399 -10.61 3.08 48.02
C ARG A 399 -9.87 1.95 48.76
N LYS A 400 -9.65 0.84 48.06
CA LYS A 400 -8.85 -0.31 48.52
C LYS A 400 -7.38 -0.13 48.13
N ASN A 401 -6.48 -0.03 49.10
CA ASN A 401 -5.05 0.31 48.89
C ASN A 401 -4.12 -0.92 48.76
N ASP A 402 -4.64 -2.14 48.93
CA ASP A 402 -3.87 -3.39 48.92
C ASP A 402 -4.11 -4.23 47.65
N GLY A 403 -4.65 -3.62 46.59
CA GLY A 403 -4.86 -4.28 45.31
C GLY A 403 -3.54 -4.59 44.60
N THR A 404 -3.48 -5.73 43.92
CA THR A 404 -2.29 -6.21 43.19
C THR A 404 -2.40 -6.11 41.67
N GLU A 405 -3.56 -5.68 41.15
CA GLU A 405 -3.83 -5.59 39.72
C GLU A 405 -4.02 -4.13 39.28
N SER A 406 -3.65 -3.81 38.04
CA SER A 406 -3.69 -2.44 37.49
C SER A 406 -5.09 -1.94 37.17
N GLY A 407 -6.08 -2.83 37.04
CA GLY A 407 -7.39 -2.52 36.46
C GLY A 407 -7.36 -2.35 34.93
N LEU A 408 -6.21 -2.59 34.29
CA LEU A 408 -5.99 -2.43 32.86
C LEU A 408 -5.67 -3.79 32.23
N LYS A 409 -6.21 -4.03 31.03
CA LYS A 409 -6.01 -5.30 30.32
C LYS A 409 -4.56 -5.43 29.86
N ASP A 410 -3.95 -6.59 30.11
CA ASP A 410 -2.59 -6.94 29.68
C ASP A 410 -1.51 -5.96 30.15
N VAL A 411 -1.77 -5.20 31.23
CA VAL A 411 -0.84 -4.24 31.83
C VAL A 411 -0.63 -4.62 33.30
N SER A 412 0.61 -4.89 33.70
CA SER A 412 0.95 -5.13 35.11
C SER A 412 0.86 -3.84 35.92
N LEU A 413 0.58 -3.98 37.22
CA LEU A 413 0.60 -2.84 38.16
C LEU A 413 2.00 -2.22 38.20
N LYS A 414 2.09 -0.94 37.84
CA LYS A 414 3.36 -0.22 37.69
C LYS A 414 3.83 0.36 39.02
N LYS A 415 5.13 0.63 39.14
CA LYS A 415 5.72 1.41 40.23
C LYS A 415 6.20 2.75 39.69
N ALA A 416 5.99 3.81 40.45
CA ALA A 416 6.49 5.13 40.10
C ALA A 416 8.02 5.17 40.16
N ASP A 417 8.63 5.79 39.14
CA ASP A 417 10.06 6.04 39.04
C ASP A 417 10.30 7.56 38.96
N VAL A 418 10.15 8.21 40.11
CA VAL A 418 10.22 9.66 40.23
C VAL A 418 11.13 10.07 41.38
N THR A 419 11.68 11.28 41.26
CA THR A 419 12.56 11.88 42.28
C THR A 419 11.81 13.02 42.98
N PRO A 420 11.41 12.87 44.25
CA PRO A 420 10.69 13.90 44.97
C PRO A 420 11.61 14.99 45.50
N PHE A 421 11.14 16.23 45.52
CA PHE A 421 11.87 17.39 46.00
C PHE A 421 10.93 18.30 46.81
N VAL A 422 11.12 18.35 48.13
CA VAL A 422 10.39 19.29 49.01
C VAL A 422 10.97 20.68 48.80
N ARG A 423 10.16 21.61 48.31
CA ARG A 423 10.62 22.95 47.97
C ARG A 423 10.80 23.80 49.23
N LYS A 424 11.70 24.77 49.13
CA LYS A 424 11.95 25.81 50.12
C LYS A 424 11.56 27.17 49.56
N THR A 425 11.23 28.11 50.43
CA THR A 425 11.00 29.53 50.11
C THR A 425 12.20 30.19 49.41
N THR A 426 13.41 29.62 49.54
CA THR A 426 14.65 30.10 48.92
C THR A 426 14.97 29.44 47.57
N ASP A 427 14.20 28.46 47.11
CA ASP A 427 14.50 27.67 45.90
C ASP A 427 14.17 28.41 44.59
N GLY A 428 14.81 29.55 44.33
CA GLY A 428 14.79 30.27 43.06
C GLY A 428 13.39 30.38 42.43
N LYS A 429 13.26 29.93 41.16
CA LYS A 429 11.99 29.95 40.39
C LYS A 429 10.97 28.86 40.79
N LYS A 430 11.35 27.91 41.64
CA LYS A 430 10.51 26.78 42.07
C LYS A 430 10.35 26.77 43.59
N ASN A 431 10.33 27.94 44.23
CA ASN A 431 10.22 28.03 45.68
C ASN A 431 8.78 27.76 46.15
N THR A 432 8.65 27.32 47.40
CA THR A 432 7.34 27.28 48.07
C THR A 432 6.80 28.71 48.19
N GLY A 433 5.52 28.90 47.89
CA GLY A 433 4.84 30.20 47.95
C GLY A 433 4.86 30.99 46.66
N ALA A 434 5.62 30.58 45.65
CA ALA A 434 5.61 31.26 44.35
C ALA A 434 4.29 31.11 43.59
N PHE A 435 3.41 30.19 44.01
CA PHE A 435 2.16 29.90 43.30
C PHE A 435 0.98 29.82 44.28
N GLY A 436 1.04 30.57 45.39
CA GLY A 436 -0.02 30.58 46.41
C GLY A 436 -0.04 29.33 47.32
N ASP A 437 0.91 28.42 47.12
CA ASP A 437 1.13 27.23 47.90
C ASP A 437 1.86 27.52 49.22
N PHE A 438 1.33 27.07 50.37
CA PHE A 438 2.06 27.18 51.62
C PHE A 438 3.06 26.02 51.82
N LEU A 439 2.87 24.89 51.11
CA LEU A 439 3.77 23.73 51.12
C LEU A 439 3.79 23.07 49.74
N ARG A 440 4.96 22.66 49.26
CA ARG A 440 5.13 22.10 47.91
C ARG A 440 6.18 20.99 47.81
N VAL A 441 5.83 19.99 47.01
CA VAL A 441 6.71 18.89 46.60
C VAL A 441 6.63 18.71 45.08
N ASP A 442 7.78 18.78 44.42
CA ASP A 442 7.90 18.45 42.99
C ASP A 442 8.37 17.00 42.82
N LEU A 443 7.82 16.28 41.85
CA LEU A 443 8.28 14.97 41.40
C LEU A 443 8.92 15.11 40.02
N ASP A 444 10.25 15.07 39.99
CA ASP A 444 11.08 15.11 38.78
C ASP A 444 11.47 13.69 38.33
N GLY A 445 12.34 13.56 37.33
CA GLY A 445 12.81 12.26 36.81
C GLY A 445 11.92 11.70 35.70
N ASN A 446 11.59 10.40 35.75
CA ASN A 446 10.76 9.74 34.73
C ASN A 446 9.25 9.90 35.03
N TYR A 447 8.84 11.15 35.28
CA TYR A 447 7.50 11.48 35.78
C TYR A 447 6.42 11.41 34.70
N GLY A 448 6.77 11.35 33.42
CA GLY A 448 5.86 11.56 32.29
C GLY A 448 4.66 10.61 32.25
N ASP A 449 4.91 9.30 32.39
CA ASP A 449 3.85 8.28 32.40
C ASP A 449 3.04 8.33 33.70
N LEU A 450 3.68 8.57 34.84
CA LEU A 450 2.98 8.73 36.12
C LEU A 450 2.06 9.95 36.08
N GLY A 451 2.53 11.08 35.57
CA GLY A 451 1.78 12.33 35.47
C GLY A 451 0.55 12.17 34.58
N ALA A 452 0.68 11.53 33.42
CA ALA A 452 -0.45 11.22 32.54
C ALA A 452 -1.50 10.28 33.21
N ASN A 453 -1.07 9.43 34.14
CA ASN A 453 -1.95 8.50 34.85
C ASN A 453 -2.39 9.03 36.24
N MET A 454 -1.93 10.20 36.68
CA MET A 454 -2.15 10.69 38.05
C MET A 454 -3.58 11.16 38.27
N GLN A 455 -4.24 10.58 39.27
CA GLN A 455 -5.64 10.81 39.60
C GLN A 455 -5.77 11.84 40.72
N ALA A 456 -5.21 11.56 41.88
CA ALA A 456 -5.39 12.37 43.08
C ALA A 456 -4.20 12.21 44.04
N VAL A 457 -4.04 13.15 44.98
CA VAL A 457 -2.97 13.11 45.98
C VAL A 457 -3.56 13.29 47.37
N GLU A 458 -3.10 12.46 48.31
CA GLU A 458 -3.39 12.58 49.73
C GLU A 458 -2.15 13.07 50.46
N TRP A 459 -2.33 14.04 51.37
CA TRP A 459 -1.29 14.52 52.26
C TRP A 459 -1.65 14.20 53.70
N THR A 460 -0.78 13.49 54.41
CA THR A 460 -0.95 13.20 55.84
C THR A 460 0.06 14.00 56.65
N TYR A 461 -0.44 14.75 57.62
CA TYR A 461 0.36 15.50 58.58
C TYR A 461 0.42 14.75 59.92
N TYR A 462 1.63 14.54 60.44
CA TYR A 462 1.89 13.83 61.69
C TYR A 462 2.37 14.75 62.82
N GLY A 463 2.40 16.07 62.60
CA GLY A 463 2.93 17.01 63.58
C GLY A 463 4.39 16.70 63.94
N SER A 464 4.68 16.64 65.24
CA SER A 464 6.01 16.29 65.74
C SER A 464 6.29 14.78 65.84
N ASP A 465 5.35 13.91 65.41
CA ASP A 465 5.52 12.45 65.47
C ASP A 465 6.46 11.94 64.37
N SER A 466 7.76 11.86 64.69
CA SER A 466 8.81 11.31 63.82
C SER A 466 8.60 9.85 63.40
N SER A 467 7.79 9.08 64.16
CA SER A 467 7.48 7.68 63.83
C SER A 467 6.42 7.56 62.73
N ARG A 468 5.70 8.65 62.43
CA ARG A 468 4.61 8.72 61.45
C ARG A 468 3.53 7.65 61.66
N THR A 469 3.22 7.38 62.92
CA THR A 469 2.19 6.40 63.28
C THR A 469 0.86 7.05 63.63
N ASN A 470 0.85 8.29 64.11
CA ASN A 470 -0.36 8.99 64.54
C ASN A 470 -0.65 10.20 63.64
N ALA A 471 -1.51 10.01 62.63
CA ALA A 471 -1.93 11.10 61.77
C ALA A 471 -2.72 12.15 62.58
N VAL A 472 -2.35 13.41 62.43
CA VAL A 472 -3.01 14.57 63.04
C VAL A 472 -4.10 15.11 62.12
N ALA A 473 -3.81 15.19 60.81
CA ALA A 473 -4.77 15.55 59.78
C ALA A 473 -4.38 14.91 58.45
N THR A 474 -5.39 14.71 57.60
CA THR A 474 -5.23 14.19 56.24
C THR A 474 -5.97 15.11 55.28
N TYR A 475 -5.37 15.42 54.14
CA TYR A 475 -5.88 16.36 53.15
C TYR A 475 -5.97 15.69 51.79
N GLY A 476 -7.10 15.88 51.12
CA GLY A 476 -7.28 15.51 49.73
C GLY A 476 -7.10 16.73 48.84
N THR A 477 -6.57 16.52 47.63
CA THR A 477 -6.29 17.61 46.69
C THR A 477 -7.14 17.53 45.43
N LYS A 478 -7.24 18.65 44.71
CA LYS A 478 -7.89 18.78 43.41
C LYS A 478 -6.84 19.06 42.33
N PHE A 479 -6.93 18.34 41.21
CA PHE A 479 -6.12 18.68 40.03
C PHE A 479 -6.47 20.07 39.50
N ALA A 480 -5.47 20.79 39.01
CA ALA A 480 -5.53 22.19 38.55
C ALA A 480 -5.68 23.24 39.68
N SER A 481 -5.88 22.81 40.92
CA SER A 481 -5.89 23.66 42.12
C SER A 481 -4.65 23.49 42.99
N ASP A 482 -4.30 22.23 43.21
CA ASP A 482 -3.27 21.81 44.17
C ASP A 482 -2.21 20.96 43.47
N ASN A 483 -2.58 20.29 42.38
CA ASN A 483 -1.72 19.39 41.63
C ASN A 483 -1.66 19.81 40.16
N TRP A 484 -0.45 19.94 39.62
CA TRP A 484 -0.21 20.25 38.22
C TRP A 484 0.80 19.29 37.61
N MET A 485 0.61 18.97 36.34
CA MET A 485 1.57 18.21 35.56
C MET A 485 2.13 19.09 34.44
N HIS A 486 3.46 19.13 34.31
CA HIS A 486 4.12 19.96 33.30
C HIS A 486 4.82 19.12 32.24
N LYS A 487 4.84 19.62 31.00
CA LYS A 487 5.51 18.92 29.88
C LYS A 487 7.01 18.73 30.06
N SER A 488 7.64 19.57 30.89
CA SER A 488 9.10 19.59 31.11
C SER A 488 9.54 19.80 32.56
N MET A 489 8.64 20.22 33.46
CA MET A 489 8.98 20.67 34.82
C MET A 489 8.65 19.68 35.94
N GLY A 490 8.27 18.44 35.60
CA GLY A 490 7.84 17.46 36.59
C GLY A 490 6.34 17.49 36.88
N ILE A 491 5.95 16.73 37.91
CA ILE A 491 4.66 16.85 38.58
C ILE A 491 4.86 17.80 39.77
N GLN A 492 3.99 18.78 39.95
CA GLN A 492 4.06 19.78 41.01
C GLN A 492 2.87 19.56 41.92
N LEU A 493 3.13 19.20 43.17
CA LEU A 493 2.13 18.90 44.18
C LEU A 493 2.23 19.95 45.28
N ALA A 494 1.12 20.59 45.59
CA ALA A 494 1.08 21.66 46.57
C ALA A 494 -0.14 21.56 47.49
N LEU A 495 -0.06 22.29 48.60
CA LEU A 495 -1.19 22.60 49.46
C LEU A 495 -1.38 24.11 49.48
N THR A 496 -2.58 24.54 49.13
CA THR A 496 -3.02 25.94 49.15
C THR A 496 -3.97 26.16 50.32
N GLU A 497 -3.94 27.36 50.91
CA GLU A 497 -4.87 27.67 52.01
C GLU A 497 -6.31 27.72 51.46
N SER A 498 -7.12 26.75 51.90
CA SER A 498 -8.46 26.49 51.38
C SER A 498 -9.33 25.80 52.43
N GLU A 499 -10.64 25.71 52.22
CA GLU A 499 -11.50 24.96 53.14
C GLU A 499 -11.08 23.48 53.23
N ARG A 500 -10.64 22.85 52.14
CA ARG A 500 -10.14 21.46 52.16
C ARG A 500 -8.75 21.31 52.80
N CYS A 501 -8.00 22.40 52.96
CA CYS A 501 -6.67 22.37 53.54
C CYS A 501 -6.48 23.46 54.61
N GLN A 502 -6.88 23.11 55.83
CA GLN A 502 -6.64 23.92 57.03
C GLN A 502 -5.70 23.18 57.98
N LEU A 503 -4.63 23.86 58.41
CA LEU A 503 -3.72 23.30 59.40
C LEU A 503 -4.45 23.14 60.76
N PRO A 504 -4.16 22.08 61.55
CA PRO A 504 -4.77 21.89 62.85
C PRO A 504 -4.46 23.06 63.79
N GLU A 505 -5.42 23.42 64.64
CA GLU A 505 -5.27 24.50 65.61
C GLU A 505 -3.99 24.32 66.46
N GLY A 506 -3.20 25.39 66.57
CA GLY A 506 -1.94 25.38 67.34
C GLY A 506 -0.74 24.79 66.61
N THR A 507 -0.85 24.52 65.31
CA THR A 507 0.26 24.09 64.45
C THR A 507 0.55 25.12 63.36
N ASP A 508 1.81 25.20 62.93
CA ASP A 508 2.26 26.05 61.81
C ASP A 508 2.60 25.24 60.56
N GLY A 509 2.35 23.93 60.57
CA GLY A 509 2.67 23.01 59.48
C GLY A 509 4.10 22.46 59.51
N THR A 510 4.96 22.90 60.43
CA THR A 510 6.30 22.28 60.62
C THR A 510 6.18 20.87 61.21
N GLY A 511 7.09 19.98 60.83
CA GLY A 511 7.13 18.60 61.34
C GLY A 511 7.05 17.55 60.23
N TYR A 512 6.45 16.40 60.53
CA TYR A 512 6.52 15.22 59.68
C TYR A 512 5.30 15.07 58.79
N TRP A 513 5.57 14.85 57.50
CA TRP A 513 4.55 14.71 56.46
C TRP A 513 4.76 13.43 55.65
N LYS A 514 3.67 12.98 55.04
CA LYS A 514 3.66 11.93 54.01
C LYS A 514 2.73 12.39 52.90
N LEU A 515 3.17 12.27 51.64
CA LEU A 515 2.30 12.37 50.48
C LEU A 515 2.08 10.99 49.88
N THR A 516 0.88 10.74 49.36
CA THR A 516 0.51 9.53 48.64
C THR A 516 -0.11 9.93 47.30
N VAL A 517 0.50 9.52 46.19
CA VAL A 517 0.00 9.77 44.84
C VAL A 517 -0.77 8.54 44.34
N TYR A 518 -2.02 8.76 43.96
CA TYR A 518 -2.89 7.77 43.34
C TYR A 518 -2.87 7.94 41.82
N ALA A 519 -2.59 6.87 41.08
CA ALA A 519 -2.52 6.89 39.62
C ALA A 519 -3.09 5.61 38.99
N LEU A 520 -3.71 5.77 37.81
CA LEU A 520 -4.31 4.69 37.03
C LEU A 520 -3.26 3.63 36.67
N GLY A 521 -3.47 2.39 37.12
CA GLY A 521 -2.56 1.28 36.82
C GLY A 521 -1.24 1.27 37.60
N TYR A 522 -1.13 2.09 38.65
CA TYR A 522 0.06 2.18 39.51
C TYR A 522 -0.20 1.69 40.94
N GLU A 523 0.84 1.14 41.56
CA GLU A 523 0.96 1.08 43.02
C GLU A 523 0.94 2.50 43.59
N ASP A 524 0.37 2.67 44.78
CA ASP A 524 0.36 3.95 45.48
C ASP A 524 1.81 4.40 45.72
N TYR A 525 2.17 5.58 45.21
CA TYR A 525 3.50 6.13 45.43
C TYR A 525 3.49 6.98 46.69
N THR A 526 4.30 6.60 47.68
CA THR A 526 4.40 7.32 48.95
C THR A 526 5.76 7.99 49.08
N TYR A 527 5.76 9.20 49.64
CA TYR A 527 6.98 9.90 50.00
C TYR A 527 6.83 10.57 51.37
N GLU A 528 7.72 10.20 52.28
CA GLU A 528 7.76 10.70 53.66
C GLU A 528 8.89 11.71 53.81
N PHE A 529 8.59 12.86 54.42
CA PHE A 529 9.54 13.97 54.56
C PHE A 529 9.30 14.76 55.84
N GLU A 530 10.22 15.66 56.15
CA GLU A 530 10.15 16.61 57.26
C GLU A 530 10.14 18.02 56.69
N VAL A 531 9.30 18.88 57.26
CA VAL A 531 9.04 20.25 56.82
C VAL A 531 9.56 21.20 57.90
N GLY A 532 10.54 22.01 57.56
CA GLY A 532 11.04 23.12 58.38
C GLY A 532 10.34 24.45 58.04
N ALA A 533 10.67 25.50 58.79
CA ALA A 533 10.11 26.84 58.55
C ALA A 533 10.50 27.40 57.16
N ASP A 534 11.67 27.01 56.63
CA ASP A 534 12.11 27.40 55.28
C ASP A 534 11.34 26.70 54.16
N ASN A 535 10.61 25.62 54.47
CA ASN A 535 9.73 24.93 53.53
C ASN A 535 8.32 25.54 53.44
N LEU A 536 7.97 26.48 54.33
CA LEU A 536 6.61 27.00 54.48
C LEU A 536 6.51 28.47 54.04
N ALA A 537 5.49 28.78 53.25
CA ALA A 537 5.22 30.13 52.75
C ALA A 537 3.86 30.66 53.26
N LEU A 538 3.76 30.87 54.58
CA LEU A 538 2.50 31.22 55.25
C LEU A 538 2.08 32.70 55.12
N GLU A 539 2.92 33.58 54.58
CA GLU A 539 2.61 35.01 54.38
C GLU A 539 2.70 35.39 52.90
N GLU A 540 1.57 35.76 52.29
CA GLU A 540 1.49 36.33 50.94
C GLU A 540 2.24 37.69 50.90
N LYS A 541 3.20 37.86 49.98
CA LYS A 541 4.00 39.09 49.81
C LYS A 541 3.62 39.82 48.53
N GLU A 542 3.42 41.14 48.62
CA GLU A 542 3.29 42.01 47.44
C GLU A 542 4.61 42.02 46.63
N ALA A 543 4.50 42.04 45.30
CA ALA A 543 5.65 42.04 44.40
C ALA A 543 6.52 43.29 44.63
N SER A 544 7.84 43.08 44.66
CA SER A 544 8.76 44.21 44.76
C SER A 544 8.84 44.97 43.43
N ALA A 545 9.32 46.22 43.49
CA ALA A 545 9.58 47.00 42.28
C ALA A 545 10.61 46.32 41.34
N GLU A 546 11.48 45.48 41.88
CA GLU A 546 12.47 44.72 41.11
C GLU A 546 11.83 43.56 40.34
N ASP A 547 10.87 42.86 40.94
CA ASP A 547 10.11 41.80 40.27
C ASP A 547 9.29 42.36 39.10
N LEU A 548 8.62 43.48 39.32
CA LEU A 548 7.84 44.18 38.27
C LEU A 548 8.74 44.65 37.12
N ALA A 549 9.93 45.17 37.43
CA ALA A 549 10.90 45.57 36.41
C ALA A 549 11.41 44.38 35.58
N ALA A 550 11.59 43.21 36.20
CA ALA A 550 12.00 41.99 35.50
C ALA A 550 10.92 41.51 34.50
N LEU A 551 9.64 41.52 34.91
CA LEU A 551 8.53 41.18 34.03
C LEU A 551 8.41 42.19 32.88
N GLN A 552 8.49 43.49 33.18
CA GLN A 552 8.40 44.55 32.18
C GLN A 552 9.51 44.46 31.12
N ALA A 553 10.72 44.06 31.49
CA ALA A 553 11.82 43.85 30.55
C ALA A 553 11.51 42.72 29.55
N LYS A 554 10.88 41.63 30.00
CA LYS A 554 10.46 40.52 29.13
C LYS A 554 9.30 40.89 28.23
N VAL A 555 8.36 41.71 28.70
CA VAL A 555 7.30 42.30 27.87
C VAL A 555 7.91 43.09 26.71
N THR A 556 8.89 43.95 27.00
CA THR A 556 9.59 44.72 25.95
C THR A 556 10.34 43.84 24.97
N GLU A 557 10.99 42.76 25.44
CA GLU A 557 11.66 41.79 24.57
C GLU A 557 10.66 41.11 23.62
N ALA A 558 9.53 40.64 24.14
CA ALA A 558 8.48 39.99 23.34
C ALA A 558 7.85 40.95 22.31
N GLU A 559 7.60 42.21 22.69
CA GLU A 559 7.06 43.24 21.78
C GLU A 559 8.02 43.64 20.65
N GLY A 560 9.33 43.41 20.83
CA GLY A 560 10.35 43.68 19.82
C GLY A 560 10.47 42.62 18.72
N LEU A 561 9.75 41.51 18.82
CA LEU A 561 9.81 40.40 17.87
C LEU A 561 8.81 40.62 16.71
N THR A 562 9.09 40.03 15.56
CA THR A 562 8.25 40.17 14.35
C THR A 562 7.55 38.86 14.00
N GLU A 563 6.23 38.91 13.84
CA GLU A 563 5.37 37.74 13.62
C GLU A 563 5.79 36.88 12.42
N SER A 564 6.17 37.51 11.30
CA SER A 564 6.54 36.81 10.06
C SER A 564 7.80 35.93 10.17
N ASP A 565 8.64 36.17 11.17
CA ASP A 565 9.90 35.43 11.34
C ASP A 565 9.68 34.05 11.99
N TYR A 566 8.49 33.80 12.53
CA TYR A 566 8.19 32.64 13.35
C TYR A 566 6.95 31.88 12.84
N THR A 567 6.86 30.61 13.21
CA THR A 567 5.67 29.80 12.91
C THR A 567 4.47 30.35 13.67
N ALA A 568 3.29 30.34 13.04
CA ALA A 568 2.04 30.82 13.62
C ALA A 568 1.75 30.17 14.99
N ASP A 569 2.09 28.89 15.14
CA ASP A 569 1.93 28.13 16.38
C ASP A 569 2.77 28.70 17.53
N SER A 570 4.07 28.91 17.29
CA SER A 570 4.96 29.42 18.33
C SER A 570 4.67 30.89 18.66
N TRP A 571 4.19 31.65 17.66
CA TRP A 571 3.81 33.05 17.82
C TRP A 571 2.55 33.24 18.66
N SER A 572 1.52 32.43 18.43
CA SER A 572 0.27 32.50 19.19
C SER A 572 0.48 32.26 20.70
N ASN A 573 1.41 31.36 21.06
CA ASN A 573 1.78 31.12 22.45
C ASN A 573 2.45 32.36 23.08
N LEU A 574 3.39 33.00 22.37
CA LEU A 574 4.01 34.25 22.81
C LEU A 574 2.97 35.36 23.03
N GLN A 575 2.03 35.53 22.09
CA GLN A 575 1.00 36.57 22.20
C GLN A 575 0.12 36.40 23.44
N THR A 576 -0.20 35.15 23.81
CA THR A 576 -0.98 34.86 25.01
C THR A 576 -0.23 35.33 26.26
N GLU A 577 1.00 34.85 26.43
CA GLU A 577 1.83 35.16 27.61
C GLU A 577 2.16 36.65 27.70
N LEU A 578 2.32 37.30 26.56
CA LEU A 578 2.53 38.73 26.50
C LEU A 578 1.32 39.50 27.02
N GLN A 579 0.10 39.05 26.71
CA GLN A 579 -1.12 39.70 27.19
C GLN A 579 -1.31 39.49 28.70
N GLU A 580 -1.14 38.26 29.20
CA GLU A 580 -1.23 37.95 30.64
C GLU A 580 -0.19 38.76 31.45
N SER A 581 1.02 38.92 30.90
CA SER A 581 2.06 39.77 31.51
C SER A 581 1.67 41.24 31.58
N LYS A 582 0.99 41.77 30.57
CA LYS A 582 0.50 43.16 30.55
C LYS A 582 -0.61 43.39 31.56
N ASP A 583 -1.52 42.43 31.66
CA ASP A 583 -2.65 42.51 32.60
C ASP A 583 -2.17 42.44 34.05
N LEU A 584 -1.19 41.57 34.34
CA LEU A 584 -0.58 41.49 35.67
C LEU A 584 0.18 42.76 36.06
N LEU A 585 0.92 43.38 35.12
CA LEU A 585 1.59 44.67 35.35
C LEU A 585 0.60 45.83 35.59
N ALA A 586 -0.66 45.69 35.16
CA ALA A 586 -1.71 46.69 35.39
C ALA A 586 -2.44 46.51 36.73
N LYS A 587 -2.22 45.39 37.44
CA LYS A 587 -2.82 45.10 38.75
C LYS A 587 -2.27 46.06 39.82
N GLU A 588 -3.13 46.56 40.72
CA GLU A 588 -2.75 47.55 41.75
C GLU A 588 -1.80 46.98 42.81
N LYS A 589 -1.97 45.70 43.16
CA LYS A 589 -1.18 44.97 44.17
C LYS A 589 -0.91 43.53 43.70
N PRO A 590 -0.06 43.33 42.68
CA PRO A 590 0.31 41.99 42.26
C PRO A 590 1.18 41.34 43.34
N LEU A 591 0.98 40.06 43.58
CA LEU A 591 1.78 39.28 44.51
C LEU A 591 3.12 38.93 43.88
N GLU A 592 4.17 38.83 44.70
CA GLU A 592 5.53 38.46 44.28
C GLU A 592 5.54 37.13 43.51
N ALA A 593 4.72 36.20 43.99
CA ALA A 593 4.40 34.91 43.38
C ALA A 593 3.94 35.04 41.92
N GLU A 594 2.85 35.77 41.68
CA GLU A 594 2.25 35.97 40.35
C GLU A 594 3.27 36.56 39.36
N VAL A 595 4.02 37.58 39.80
CA VAL A 595 4.96 38.30 38.93
C VAL A 595 6.13 37.41 38.51
N LYS A 596 6.66 36.60 39.45
CA LYS A 596 7.78 35.68 39.17
C LYS A 596 7.36 34.52 38.27
N GLU A 597 6.16 33.99 38.50
CA GLU A 597 5.55 32.99 37.63
C GLU A 597 5.43 33.54 36.20
N GLN A 598 4.76 34.68 36.04
CA GLN A 598 4.48 35.25 34.73
C GLN A 598 5.76 35.63 33.98
N THR A 599 6.78 36.11 34.71
CA THR A 599 8.11 36.39 34.14
C THR A 599 8.74 35.12 33.56
N THR A 600 8.53 33.98 34.22
CA THR A 600 9.05 32.69 33.75
C THR A 600 8.30 32.20 32.52
N HIS A 601 6.96 32.23 32.54
CA HIS A 601 6.15 31.81 31.40
C HIS A 601 6.42 32.62 30.13
N LEU A 602 6.48 33.96 30.24
CA LEU A 602 6.83 34.81 29.10
C LEU A 602 8.26 34.56 28.59
N THR A 603 9.21 34.34 29.50
CA THR A 603 10.59 33.97 29.10
C THR A 603 10.62 32.65 28.33
N GLU A 604 9.85 31.65 28.76
CA GLU A 604 9.76 30.36 28.07
C GLU A 604 9.08 30.50 26.71
N ALA A 605 8.03 31.31 26.60
CA ALA A 605 7.35 31.55 25.33
C ALA A 605 8.29 32.21 24.30
N ILE A 606 9.10 33.19 24.73
CA ILE A 606 10.15 33.80 23.89
C ILE A 606 11.17 32.74 23.44
N ASN A 607 11.70 31.95 24.37
CA ASN A 607 12.73 30.95 24.07
C ASN A 607 12.23 29.80 23.16
N ASN A 608 10.94 29.50 23.20
CA ASN A 608 10.31 28.42 22.43
C ASN A 608 9.78 28.87 21.06
N LEU A 609 10.07 30.11 20.63
CA LEU A 609 9.76 30.56 19.29
C LEU A 609 10.46 29.71 18.24
N VAL A 610 9.70 29.22 17.27
CA VAL A 610 10.19 28.40 16.16
C VAL A 610 10.23 29.28 14.93
N LYS A 611 11.40 29.47 14.33
CA LYS A 611 11.52 30.25 13.10
C LYS A 611 10.64 29.64 12.00
N ALA A 612 9.92 30.47 11.27
CA ALA A 612 9.27 30.05 10.05
C ALA A 612 10.36 29.59 9.06
N GLU A 613 10.18 28.44 8.42
CA GLU A 613 11.08 28.03 7.34
C GLU A 613 11.09 29.13 6.28
N THR A 614 12.27 29.67 5.98
CA THR A 614 12.47 30.50 4.80
C THR A 614 12.17 29.63 3.59
N LYS A 615 10.96 29.75 3.03
CA LYS A 615 10.62 29.12 1.75
C LYS A 615 11.55 29.71 0.71
N GLU A 616 12.57 28.94 0.33
CA GLU A 616 13.32 29.19 -0.89
C GLU A 616 12.31 29.29 -2.04
N THR A 617 12.26 30.45 -2.69
CA THR A 617 11.29 30.68 -3.76
C THR A 617 11.93 30.22 -5.06
N TYR A 618 11.33 29.20 -5.68
CA TYR A 618 11.72 28.72 -7.00
C TYR A 618 10.65 29.15 -8.02
N VAL A 619 11.09 29.61 -9.19
CA VAL A 619 10.22 29.99 -10.30
C VAL A 619 10.77 29.44 -11.61
N LEU A 620 9.91 29.21 -12.59
CA LEU A 620 10.30 29.06 -13.99
C LEU A 620 10.28 30.47 -14.62
N MET A 621 11.37 30.92 -15.24
CA MET A 621 11.52 32.31 -15.69
C MET A 621 12.03 32.39 -17.14
N ASN A 622 11.54 33.38 -17.88
CA ASN A 622 12.08 33.78 -19.18
C ASN A 622 13.38 34.59 -19.02
N ILE A 623 14.50 34.07 -19.51
CA ILE A 623 15.85 34.63 -19.35
C ILE A 623 16.45 34.91 -20.73
N PRO A 624 16.86 36.15 -21.06
CA PRO A 624 17.53 36.46 -22.32
C PRO A 624 18.77 35.58 -22.54
N TYR A 625 19.08 35.23 -23.80
CA TYR A 625 20.23 34.37 -24.09
C TYR A 625 21.54 34.91 -23.49
N ALA A 626 21.83 36.20 -23.65
CA ALA A 626 23.04 36.82 -23.11
C ALA A 626 23.11 36.69 -21.57
N ALA A 627 21.98 36.88 -20.88
CA ALA A 627 21.91 36.74 -19.42
C ALA A 627 22.09 35.28 -18.96
N PHE A 628 21.50 34.32 -19.69
CA PHE A 628 21.67 32.90 -19.38
C PHE A 628 23.11 32.44 -19.61
N TYR A 629 23.67 32.70 -20.80
CA TYR A 629 24.97 32.18 -21.22
C TYR A 629 26.16 32.88 -20.56
N LYS A 630 26.00 34.10 -20.02
CA LYS A 630 27.08 34.85 -19.36
C LYS A 630 27.86 34.04 -18.32
N ALA A 631 27.19 33.13 -17.61
CA ALA A 631 27.82 32.24 -16.63
C ALA A 631 28.18 30.85 -17.18
N GLU A 632 27.68 30.47 -18.37
CA GLU A 632 27.93 29.14 -18.98
C GLU A 632 29.01 29.17 -20.07
N THR A 633 29.38 30.36 -20.56
CA THR A 633 30.48 30.56 -21.51
C THR A 633 31.77 30.91 -20.78
N THR A 634 32.89 30.33 -21.20
CA THR A 634 34.24 30.57 -20.67
C THR A 634 35.17 30.89 -21.84
N ASN A 635 36.12 31.81 -21.65
CA ASN A 635 37.08 32.27 -22.67
C ASN A 635 36.44 32.81 -23.97
N ASN A 636 35.17 33.23 -23.91
CA ASN A 636 34.44 33.86 -25.01
C ASN A 636 33.58 35.02 -24.49
N GLU A 637 33.98 36.25 -24.81
CA GLU A 637 33.30 37.47 -24.35
C GLU A 637 32.23 37.99 -25.33
N VAL A 638 32.08 37.35 -26.50
CA VAL A 638 31.07 37.77 -27.48
C VAL A 638 29.69 37.35 -26.97
N GLU A 639 28.78 38.31 -26.79
CA GLU A 639 27.46 38.02 -26.22
C GLU A 639 26.60 37.10 -27.13
N VAL A 640 25.77 36.28 -26.48
CA VAL A 640 24.79 35.44 -27.16
C VAL A 640 23.47 36.19 -27.30
N ASP A 641 23.35 37.04 -28.31
CA ASP A 641 22.15 37.87 -28.53
C ASP A 641 20.91 37.10 -29.00
N ALA A 642 19.76 37.78 -28.97
CA ALA A 642 18.49 37.29 -29.50
C ALA A 642 18.59 36.94 -31.01
N PHE A 643 17.91 35.87 -31.43
CA PHE A 643 17.94 35.40 -32.82
C PHE A 643 16.73 35.92 -33.60
N THR A 644 16.96 36.55 -34.76
CA THR A 644 15.89 37.00 -35.67
C THR A 644 15.59 35.97 -36.75
N SER A 645 14.30 35.71 -37.02
CA SER A 645 13.87 34.72 -38.03
C SER A 645 13.14 35.38 -39.21
N ALA A 646 13.56 35.05 -40.43
CA ALA A 646 12.83 35.37 -41.67
C ALA A 646 11.52 34.57 -41.80
N THR A 647 11.37 33.48 -41.05
CA THR A 647 10.15 32.67 -41.02
C THR A 647 9.49 32.76 -39.63
N LEU A 648 8.67 33.79 -39.47
CA LEU A 648 7.86 34.12 -38.29
C LEU A 648 7.14 32.92 -37.64
N ASN A 649 6.69 31.95 -38.43
CA ASN A 649 5.99 30.78 -37.90
C ASN A 649 6.91 29.77 -37.19
N LYS A 650 8.21 29.71 -37.54
CA LYS A 650 9.12 28.71 -36.97
C LYS A 650 9.43 28.99 -35.50
N THR A 651 9.67 30.25 -35.17
CA THR A 651 9.95 30.72 -33.80
C THR A 651 8.78 30.45 -32.86
N ARG A 652 7.55 30.49 -33.41
CA ARG A 652 6.29 30.20 -32.72
C ARG A 652 5.92 28.71 -32.71
N THR A 653 6.70 27.83 -33.34
CA THR A 653 6.37 26.40 -33.38
C THR A 653 7.07 25.69 -32.21
N THR A 654 6.33 25.35 -31.15
CA THR A 654 6.87 24.71 -29.92
C THR A 654 7.67 23.42 -30.18
N GLY A 655 7.32 22.66 -31.22
CA GLY A 655 8.10 21.48 -31.63
C GLY A 655 9.49 21.77 -32.21
N LEU A 656 9.80 23.03 -32.53
CA LEU A 656 11.07 23.46 -33.15
C LEU A 656 11.91 24.38 -32.25
N SER A 657 11.26 25.12 -31.35
CA SER A 657 11.87 26.11 -30.47
C SER A 657 11.43 25.96 -29.01
N GLY A 658 10.88 24.80 -28.64
CA GLY A 658 10.41 24.54 -27.28
C GLY A 658 11.57 24.57 -26.28
N GLY A 659 11.38 25.29 -25.18
CA GLY A 659 12.43 25.62 -24.21
C GLY A 659 12.99 27.04 -24.38
N SER A 660 12.72 27.68 -25.52
CA SER A 660 12.93 29.12 -25.76
C SER A 660 11.69 29.94 -25.47
N TYR A 661 11.80 31.27 -25.49
CA TYR A 661 10.65 32.18 -25.50
C TYR A 661 10.80 33.32 -26.51
N HIS A 662 9.66 33.90 -26.90
CA HIS A 662 9.60 35.11 -27.68
C HIS A 662 8.55 36.08 -27.12
N ALA A 663 8.92 37.34 -26.95
CA ALA A 663 7.99 38.37 -26.47
C ALA A 663 7.06 38.87 -27.58
N ASN A 664 7.53 38.85 -28.83
CA ASN A 664 6.75 39.38 -29.96
C ASN A 664 5.70 38.38 -30.44
N GLU A 665 4.46 38.85 -30.60
CA GLU A 665 3.35 37.99 -31.04
C GLU A 665 3.52 37.46 -32.47
N ASP A 666 4.23 38.23 -33.30
CA ASP A 666 4.48 37.90 -34.70
C ASP A 666 5.56 36.82 -34.89
N GLY A 667 6.38 36.52 -33.87
CA GLY A 667 7.48 35.56 -33.97
C GLY A 667 8.72 36.09 -34.71
N SER A 668 8.92 37.40 -34.76
CA SER A 668 10.07 38.04 -35.43
C SER A 668 11.43 37.63 -34.87
N LYS A 669 11.50 37.30 -33.58
CA LYS A 669 12.74 36.86 -32.92
C LYS A 669 12.46 35.89 -31.76
N ILE A 670 13.52 35.18 -31.35
CA ILE A 670 13.60 34.45 -30.09
C ILE A 670 14.50 35.24 -29.15
N ASP A 671 13.96 35.63 -28.00
CA ASP A 671 14.63 36.53 -27.05
C ASP A 671 15.59 35.79 -26.11
N GLY A 672 15.27 34.54 -25.77
CA GLY A 672 16.08 33.76 -24.85
C GLY A 672 15.45 32.41 -24.54
N ILE A 673 15.65 31.95 -23.30
CA ILE A 673 15.23 30.63 -22.84
C ILE A 673 14.32 30.72 -21.63
N THR A 674 13.51 29.69 -21.41
CA THR A 674 12.74 29.55 -20.17
C THR A 674 13.45 28.55 -19.28
N TYR A 675 13.91 28.94 -18.08
CA TYR A 675 14.68 28.05 -17.19
C TYR A 675 14.32 28.25 -15.71
N ALA A 676 14.58 27.24 -14.89
CA ALA A 676 14.23 27.28 -13.48
C ALA A 676 15.23 28.14 -12.68
N VAL A 677 14.71 28.93 -11.74
CA VAL A 677 15.45 29.95 -11.01
C VAL A 677 15.10 29.91 -9.53
N LYS A 678 16.11 29.89 -8.67
CA LYS A 678 16.02 30.16 -7.23
C LYS A 678 16.18 31.66 -7.00
N VAL A 679 15.18 32.26 -6.37
CA VAL A 679 15.06 33.70 -6.21
C VAL A 679 15.65 34.13 -4.87
N ASP A 680 16.71 34.94 -4.92
CA ASP A 680 17.28 35.56 -3.73
C ASP A 680 16.32 36.60 -3.13
N SER A 681 16.40 36.77 -1.80
CA SER A 681 15.57 37.72 -1.06
C SER A 681 15.69 39.19 -1.51
N SER A 682 16.78 39.56 -2.20
CA SER A 682 16.96 40.89 -2.79
C SER A 682 16.10 41.15 -4.02
N VAL A 683 15.54 40.12 -4.67
CA VAL A 683 14.82 40.25 -5.94
C VAL A 683 13.32 40.40 -5.68
N ASP A 684 12.79 41.57 -6.03
CA ASP A 684 11.35 41.85 -6.02
C ASP A 684 10.68 41.37 -7.32
N LEU A 685 10.10 40.17 -7.27
CA LEU A 685 9.40 39.56 -8.40
C LEU A 685 8.16 40.33 -8.85
N THR A 686 7.56 41.18 -8.00
CA THR A 686 6.31 41.89 -8.34
C THR A 686 6.47 42.89 -9.49
N LYS A 687 7.72 43.21 -9.84
CA LYS A 687 8.10 44.02 -11.00
C LYS A 687 7.99 43.28 -12.34
N TYR A 688 7.88 41.96 -12.31
CA TYR A 688 7.82 41.11 -13.48
C TYR A 688 6.46 40.44 -13.61
N LYS A 689 6.14 39.99 -14.83
CA LYS A 689 4.86 39.37 -15.13
C LYS A 689 4.76 37.97 -14.53
N GLU A 690 3.94 37.82 -13.50
CA GLU A 690 3.52 36.51 -13.00
C GLU A 690 2.54 35.85 -13.99
N VAL A 691 2.84 34.59 -14.34
CA VAL A 691 2.01 33.67 -15.12
C VAL A 691 1.25 32.76 -14.15
N LYS A 692 -0.06 32.63 -14.36
CA LYS A 692 -0.96 31.83 -13.52
C LYS A 692 -1.42 30.59 -14.26
N ASP A 693 -1.83 29.54 -13.53
CA ASP A 693 -2.41 28.31 -14.11
C ASP A 693 -3.60 28.57 -15.05
N THR A 694 -4.32 29.67 -14.82
CA THR A 694 -5.48 30.08 -15.62
C THR A 694 -5.13 30.81 -16.90
N ASP A 695 -3.88 31.26 -17.06
CA ASP A 695 -3.45 32.01 -18.23
C ASP A 695 -3.39 31.10 -19.45
N LYS A 696 -3.77 31.63 -20.62
CA LYS A 696 -3.81 30.89 -21.88
C LYS A 696 -3.31 31.75 -23.02
N VAL A 697 -2.61 31.13 -23.97
CA VAL A 697 -2.21 31.76 -25.23
C VAL A 697 -2.44 30.80 -26.39
N GLU A 698 -3.07 31.29 -27.47
CA GLU A 698 -3.30 30.52 -28.68
C GLU A 698 -2.28 30.86 -29.76
N ILE A 699 -1.51 29.85 -30.17
CA ILE A 699 -0.48 29.99 -31.17
C ILE A 699 -0.94 29.31 -32.46
N THR A 700 -1.25 30.14 -33.46
CA THR A 700 -1.58 29.66 -34.81
C THR A 700 -0.39 29.85 -35.73
N VAL A 701 0.08 28.75 -36.34
CA VAL A 701 1.20 28.74 -37.30
C VAL A 701 0.78 28.07 -38.60
N THR A 702 1.28 28.57 -39.72
CA THR A 702 1.10 27.96 -41.04
C THR A 702 2.45 27.48 -41.57
N ASN A 703 2.67 26.17 -41.51
CA ASN A 703 3.93 25.55 -41.94
C ASN A 703 3.66 24.67 -43.18
N ARG A 704 4.35 24.95 -44.29
CA ARG A 704 4.23 24.21 -45.57
C ARG A 704 2.78 24.10 -46.08
N GLY A 705 1.99 25.16 -45.94
CA GLY A 705 0.59 25.21 -46.38
C GLY A 705 -0.42 24.51 -45.45
N LYS A 706 0.02 23.99 -44.30
CA LYS A 706 -0.84 23.45 -43.25
C LYS A 706 -0.90 24.42 -42.08
N THR A 707 -2.11 24.81 -41.68
CA THR A 707 -2.35 25.66 -40.52
C THR A 707 -2.68 24.79 -39.30
N SER A 708 -2.04 25.06 -38.17
CA SER A 708 -2.31 24.42 -36.89
C SER A 708 -2.38 25.48 -35.79
N THR A 709 -3.31 25.28 -34.85
CA THR A 709 -3.45 26.11 -33.65
C THR A 709 -3.16 25.26 -32.42
N THR A 710 -2.29 25.76 -31.54
CA THR A 710 -1.94 25.14 -30.26
C THR A 710 -2.27 26.11 -29.14
N THR A 711 -3.06 25.65 -28.17
CA THR A 711 -3.35 26.40 -26.94
C THR A 711 -2.33 26.00 -25.90
N LEU A 712 -1.58 26.97 -25.38
CA LEU A 712 -0.69 26.80 -24.24
C LEU A 712 -1.39 27.34 -22.99
N GLU A 713 -1.21 26.68 -21.85
CA GLU A 713 -1.89 27.00 -20.59
C GLU A 713 -0.88 27.03 -19.44
N GLY A 714 -1.15 27.84 -18.42
CA GLY A 714 -0.30 27.94 -17.23
C GLY A 714 1.14 28.28 -17.57
N LYS A 715 2.08 27.54 -16.97
CA LYS A 715 3.53 27.72 -17.19
C LYS A 715 3.96 27.68 -18.65
N ASP A 716 3.26 26.94 -19.51
CA ASP A 716 3.64 26.79 -20.92
C ASP A 716 3.40 28.09 -21.71
N THR A 717 2.57 29.00 -21.19
CA THR A 717 2.38 30.33 -21.78
C THR A 717 3.63 31.20 -21.74
N LEU A 718 4.64 30.85 -20.91
CA LEU A 718 5.95 31.51 -20.91
C LEU A 718 6.63 31.51 -22.28
N PHE A 719 6.31 30.52 -23.13
CA PHE A 719 6.82 30.42 -24.51
C PHE A 719 6.53 31.68 -25.36
N GLN A 720 5.37 32.32 -25.17
CA GLN A 720 5.02 33.61 -25.77
C GLN A 720 4.69 34.61 -24.66
N ASN A 721 5.73 35.16 -24.03
CA ASN A 721 5.60 36.11 -22.92
C ASN A 721 6.80 37.07 -22.87
N GLU A 722 6.70 38.12 -22.07
CA GLU A 722 7.77 39.11 -21.93
C GLU A 722 9.02 38.55 -21.22
N THR A 723 10.12 39.30 -21.33
CA THR A 723 11.38 38.97 -20.67
C THR A 723 11.21 39.02 -19.14
N TYR A 724 11.74 38.02 -18.43
CA TYR A 724 11.58 37.83 -16.99
C TYR A 724 10.18 37.52 -16.48
N ALA A 725 9.20 37.30 -17.38
CA ALA A 725 7.94 36.66 -16.99
C ALA A 725 8.23 35.34 -16.27
N TYR A 726 7.47 35.04 -15.22
CA TYR A 726 7.75 33.90 -14.35
C TYR A 726 6.50 33.14 -13.92
N TYR A 727 6.69 31.87 -13.62
CA TYR A 727 5.68 30.98 -13.05
C TYR A 727 6.19 30.38 -11.73
N PRO A 728 5.49 30.54 -10.59
CA PRO A 728 5.92 29.97 -9.30
C PRO A 728 5.99 28.44 -9.31
N LEU A 729 7.07 27.85 -8.79
CA LEU A 729 7.21 26.40 -8.64
C LEU A 729 6.89 25.98 -7.20
N THR A 730 6.12 24.89 -7.06
CA THR A 730 5.80 24.29 -5.76
C THR A 730 6.84 23.29 -5.28
N GLU A 731 7.72 22.83 -6.18
CA GLU A 731 8.76 21.84 -5.92
C GLU A 731 10.13 22.40 -6.30
N THR A 732 11.18 21.93 -5.62
CA THR A 732 12.55 22.26 -5.96
C THR A 732 12.93 21.62 -7.31
N PRO A 733 13.26 22.40 -8.35
CA PRO A 733 13.69 21.86 -9.63
C PRO A 733 15.04 21.12 -9.50
N ALA A 734 15.24 20.09 -10.31
CA ALA A 734 16.47 19.28 -10.30
C ALA A 734 17.72 20.12 -10.62
N ASN A 735 17.57 21.07 -11.55
CA ASN A 735 18.60 22.02 -11.94
C ASN A 735 17.98 23.42 -12.01
N TYR A 736 18.70 24.42 -11.51
CA TYR A 736 18.25 25.80 -11.47
C TYR A 736 19.42 26.78 -11.50
N LYS A 737 19.16 28.02 -11.89
CA LYS A 737 20.07 29.15 -11.65
C LYS A 737 19.67 29.90 -10.39
N GLU A 738 20.61 30.54 -9.72
CA GLU A 738 20.30 31.51 -8.67
C GLU A 738 20.25 32.90 -9.30
N VAL A 739 19.26 33.72 -8.92
CA VAL A 739 19.14 35.10 -9.38
C VAL A 739 19.30 36.07 -8.22
N SER A 740 20.08 37.12 -8.44
CA SER A 740 20.26 38.25 -7.52
C SER A 740 20.30 39.58 -8.30
N LEU A 741 20.40 40.71 -7.60
CA LEU A 741 20.60 42.03 -8.19
C LEU A 741 22.08 42.42 -8.20
N ASP A 742 22.57 42.96 -9.31
CA ASP A 742 23.86 43.64 -9.35
C ASP A 742 23.81 45.03 -8.68
N GLU A 743 24.96 45.72 -8.62
CA GLU A 743 25.09 47.07 -8.04
C GLU A 743 24.18 48.12 -8.73
N ASN A 744 23.71 47.84 -9.95
CA ASN A 744 22.85 48.72 -10.73
C ASN A 744 21.37 48.30 -10.67
N GLY A 745 21.03 47.24 -9.94
CA GLY A 745 19.67 46.71 -9.82
C GLY A 745 19.22 45.86 -11.01
N ASN A 746 20.13 45.34 -11.84
CA ASN A 746 19.81 44.38 -12.89
C ASN A 746 19.86 42.94 -12.37
N LEU A 747 19.03 42.06 -12.93
CA LEU A 747 19.10 40.63 -12.62
C LEU A 747 20.40 40.03 -13.14
N VAL A 748 21.12 39.34 -12.26
CA VAL A 748 22.29 38.52 -12.59
C VAL A 748 22.02 37.08 -12.23
N PHE A 749 22.43 36.18 -13.11
CA PHE A 749 22.16 34.74 -12.98
C PHE A 749 23.47 33.99 -12.78
N SER A 750 23.48 33.04 -11.85
CA SER A 750 24.62 32.15 -11.61
C SER A 750 24.84 31.14 -12.75
N GLU A 751 25.90 30.35 -12.66
CA GLU A 751 25.96 29.03 -13.30
C GLU A 751 24.80 28.15 -12.85
N VAL A 752 24.39 27.18 -13.66
CA VAL A 752 23.40 26.17 -13.24
C VAL A 752 23.91 25.37 -12.02
N LYS A 753 23.04 25.26 -11.01
CA LYS A 753 23.22 24.50 -9.77
C LYS A 753 22.19 23.35 -9.71
N GLY A 754 22.27 22.54 -8.65
CA GLY A 754 21.38 21.40 -8.42
C GLY A 754 22.07 20.07 -8.66
N GLN A 755 21.38 19.14 -9.34
CA GLN A 755 21.91 17.82 -9.66
C GLN A 755 23.06 17.92 -10.68
N GLY A 756 24.11 17.12 -10.50
CA GLY A 756 25.22 17.07 -11.47
C GLY A 756 24.73 16.61 -12.84
N ALA A 757 25.43 17.05 -13.90
CA ALA A 757 25.12 16.67 -15.28
C ALA A 757 25.15 15.15 -15.45
N LYS A 758 24.11 14.58 -16.07
CA LYS A 758 24.07 13.17 -16.43
C LYS A 758 24.91 12.94 -17.69
N ALA A 759 25.97 12.15 -17.59
CA ALA A 759 26.76 11.75 -18.75
C ALA A 759 25.98 10.80 -19.67
N LEU A 760 25.97 11.11 -20.97
CA LEU A 760 25.36 10.28 -22.01
C LEU A 760 26.46 9.50 -22.75
N THR A 761 26.37 8.17 -22.70
CA THR A 761 27.33 7.26 -23.35
C THR A 761 26.77 6.69 -24.65
N GLY A 762 27.64 6.43 -25.63
CA GLY A 762 27.24 5.83 -26.91
C GLY A 762 26.65 6.81 -27.91
N VAL A 763 26.81 8.11 -27.66
CA VAL A 763 26.51 9.17 -28.63
C VAL A 763 27.72 9.32 -29.55
N THR A 764 27.49 9.35 -30.86
CA THR A 764 28.53 9.60 -31.87
C THR A 764 28.34 10.98 -32.49
N ALA A 765 29.43 11.69 -32.71
CA ALA A 765 29.43 13.02 -33.31
C ALA A 765 30.14 13.03 -34.66
N GLU A 766 29.48 13.59 -35.68
CA GLU A 766 30.03 13.76 -37.02
C GLU A 766 30.04 15.27 -37.38
N LEU A 767 31.23 15.81 -37.65
CA LEU A 767 31.38 17.20 -38.10
C LEU A 767 31.39 17.29 -39.62
N LEU A 768 30.41 18.00 -40.16
CA LEU A 768 30.33 18.41 -41.55
C LEU A 768 30.88 19.82 -41.70
N THR A 769 31.87 19.99 -42.59
CA THR A 769 32.44 21.31 -42.96
C THR A 769 31.63 22.03 -44.05
N ARG A 770 30.55 21.39 -44.52
CA ARG A 770 29.64 21.88 -45.56
C ARG A 770 28.21 21.60 -45.12
N SER A 771 27.44 22.66 -44.88
CA SER A 771 26.05 22.56 -44.45
C SER A 771 25.20 23.64 -45.09
N SER A 772 23.89 23.39 -45.22
CA SER A 772 22.90 24.42 -45.54
C SER A 772 22.50 25.29 -44.34
N TYR A 773 22.97 24.94 -43.15
CA TYR A 773 22.59 25.56 -41.87
C TYR A 773 23.70 26.42 -41.25
N GLY A 774 24.88 26.48 -41.87
CA GLY A 774 26.01 27.29 -41.41
C GLY A 774 27.32 26.84 -42.05
N ASP A 775 28.43 27.37 -41.55
CA ASP A 775 29.77 26.97 -41.98
C ASP A 775 30.09 25.54 -41.54
N TYR A 776 29.66 25.14 -40.35
CA TYR A 776 29.83 23.79 -39.82
C TYR A 776 28.49 23.25 -39.33
N GLN A 777 28.35 21.94 -39.35
CA GLN A 777 27.25 21.21 -38.74
C GLN A 777 27.78 19.98 -38.03
N LEU A 778 27.46 19.83 -36.76
CA LEU A 778 27.75 18.68 -35.92
C LEU A 778 26.48 17.84 -35.76
N ASN A 779 26.49 16.63 -36.31
CA ASN A 779 25.40 15.67 -36.17
C ASN A 779 25.67 14.77 -34.97
N LEU A 780 24.70 14.68 -34.06
CA LEU A 780 24.74 13.80 -32.90
C LEU A 780 23.77 12.65 -33.10
N ASP A 781 24.31 11.43 -33.16
CA ASP A 781 23.56 10.19 -33.25
C ASP A 781 23.60 9.44 -31.91
N GLY A 782 22.48 8.82 -31.53
CA GLY A 782 22.37 8.06 -30.28
C GLY A 782 21.83 8.83 -29.08
N LEU A 783 21.35 10.07 -29.25
CA LEU A 783 20.72 10.82 -28.17
C LEU A 783 19.43 10.13 -27.65
N PRO A 784 19.22 10.06 -26.33
CA PRO A 784 18.00 9.50 -25.73
C PRO A 784 16.78 10.38 -26.04
N LYS A 785 15.86 9.83 -26.85
CA LYS A 785 14.68 10.56 -27.38
C LYS A 785 13.65 10.96 -26.32
N ASP A 786 13.69 10.37 -25.14
CA ASP A 786 12.85 10.70 -23.99
C ASP A 786 13.46 11.79 -23.10
N GLU A 787 14.78 12.00 -23.19
CA GLU A 787 15.51 12.98 -22.38
C GLU A 787 15.84 14.25 -23.17
N ILE A 788 16.19 14.12 -24.46
CA ILE A 788 16.58 15.24 -25.34
C ILE A 788 15.73 15.20 -26.63
N THR A 789 14.97 16.25 -26.84
CA THR A 789 14.10 16.49 -28.01
C THR A 789 14.13 17.96 -28.41
N SER A 790 13.78 18.29 -29.64
CA SER A 790 13.71 19.69 -30.10
C SER A 790 12.71 20.58 -29.35
N SER A 791 11.82 20.00 -28.53
CA SER A 791 10.80 20.72 -27.76
C SER A 791 11.15 20.91 -26.28
N ASN A 792 12.18 20.23 -25.77
CA ASN A 792 12.54 20.29 -24.35
C ASN A 792 13.97 20.81 -24.09
N VAL A 793 14.76 21.08 -25.14
CA VAL A 793 16.08 21.69 -25.03
C VAL A 793 15.92 23.17 -24.73
N ASN A 794 16.46 23.64 -23.62
CA ASN A 794 16.47 25.05 -23.26
C ASN A 794 17.75 25.73 -23.74
N ALA A 795 18.90 25.07 -23.63
CA ALA A 795 20.18 25.61 -24.06
C ALA A 795 21.17 24.48 -24.40
N VAL A 796 22.17 24.80 -25.23
CA VAL A 796 23.28 23.90 -25.55
C VAL A 796 24.59 24.69 -25.50
N VAL A 797 25.60 24.10 -24.87
CA VAL A 797 26.95 24.66 -24.81
C VAL A 797 27.93 23.65 -25.42
N VAL A 798 28.70 24.09 -26.41
CA VAL A 798 29.80 23.29 -26.98
C VAL A 798 31.11 23.75 -26.38
N LYS A 799 31.88 22.81 -25.82
CA LYS A 799 33.16 23.06 -25.16
C LYS A 799 34.31 22.50 -25.99
N THR A 800 35.46 23.13 -25.84
CA THR A 800 36.69 22.78 -26.53
C THR A 800 37.79 22.50 -25.53
N THR A 801 38.80 21.72 -25.95
CA THR A 801 39.91 21.24 -25.10
C THR A 801 40.73 22.36 -24.45
N ASP A 802 40.67 23.59 -24.97
CA ASP A 802 41.32 24.77 -24.38
C ASP A 802 40.48 25.48 -23.30
N GLY A 803 39.33 24.90 -22.95
CA GLY A 803 38.38 25.41 -21.98
C GLY A 803 37.40 26.46 -22.52
N THR A 804 37.43 26.78 -23.82
CA THR A 804 36.46 27.72 -24.40
C THR A 804 35.10 27.06 -24.56
N ALA A 805 34.05 27.79 -24.17
CA ALA A 805 32.67 27.32 -24.24
C ALA A 805 31.79 28.28 -25.06
N TYR A 806 30.96 27.70 -25.93
CA TYR A 806 30.16 28.42 -26.94
C TYR A 806 28.67 28.10 -26.77
N GLY A 807 27.86 29.12 -26.50
CA GLY A 807 26.43 28.99 -26.28
C GLY A 807 25.64 29.01 -27.59
N MET A 808 24.68 28.10 -27.75
CA MET A 808 23.95 27.88 -29.00
C MET A 808 22.53 28.46 -28.96
N ARG A 809 22.06 29.01 -30.09
CA ARG A 809 20.71 29.60 -30.22
C ARG A 809 19.74 28.65 -30.92
N HIS A 810 18.48 28.65 -30.50
CA HIS A 810 17.41 27.95 -31.22
C HIS A 810 17.22 28.51 -32.63
N LEU A 811 16.99 27.62 -33.60
CA LEU A 811 16.72 27.94 -35.02
C LEU A 811 17.83 28.68 -35.78
N GLU A 812 18.91 29.06 -35.10
CA GLU A 812 20.18 29.41 -35.73
C GLU A 812 21.13 28.22 -35.66
N ASN A 813 21.30 27.68 -34.46
CA ASN A 813 22.31 26.67 -34.17
C ASN A 813 21.72 25.32 -33.80
N ILE A 814 20.69 25.30 -32.97
CA ILE A 814 20.07 24.05 -32.51
C ILE A 814 18.98 23.65 -33.50
N TRP A 815 19.25 22.61 -34.29
CA TRP A 815 18.33 22.03 -35.27
C TRP A 815 17.92 20.63 -34.81
N ARG A 816 16.60 20.39 -34.75
CA ARG A 816 16.00 19.08 -34.38
C ARG A 816 16.45 18.50 -33.03
N GLY A 817 17.18 19.26 -32.21
CA GLY A 817 17.76 18.83 -30.94
C GLY A 817 19.08 18.05 -31.08
N ASN A 818 19.40 17.50 -32.26
CA ASN A 818 20.57 16.64 -32.48
C ASN A 818 21.49 17.08 -33.63
N GLU A 819 21.11 18.13 -34.37
CA GLU A 819 21.93 18.74 -35.42
C GLU A 819 22.34 20.13 -34.91
N LEU A 820 23.62 20.35 -34.61
CA LEU A 820 24.13 21.66 -34.14
C LEU A 820 24.90 22.33 -35.28
N ALA A 821 24.50 23.52 -35.72
CA ALA A 821 25.18 24.23 -36.81
C ALA A 821 25.67 25.60 -36.36
N TRP A 822 26.76 26.11 -36.93
CA TRP A 822 27.21 27.47 -36.65
C TRP A 822 27.95 28.07 -37.84
N SER A 823 27.94 29.39 -37.89
CA SER A 823 28.69 30.17 -38.87
C SER A 823 29.83 30.88 -38.17
N THR A 824 30.94 31.00 -38.85
CA THR A 824 32.23 31.54 -38.36
C THR A 824 32.70 32.76 -39.15
N GLY A 825 31.93 33.16 -40.17
CA GLY A 825 32.17 34.37 -40.96
C GLY A 825 32.18 34.14 -42.47
N TYR A 826 31.99 32.90 -42.94
CA TYR A 826 31.95 32.59 -44.38
C TYR A 826 30.51 32.50 -44.91
N THR A 827 29.58 32.15 -44.04
CA THR A 827 28.14 32.19 -44.29
C THR A 827 27.56 33.40 -43.57
N ASP A 828 27.09 34.41 -44.33
CA ASP A 828 26.50 35.64 -43.76
C ASP A 828 24.99 35.50 -43.48
N SER A 829 24.33 34.54 -44.13
CA SER A 829 22.90 34.28 -43.91
C SER A 829 22.51 32.82 -44.17
N VAL A 830 21.57 32.31 -43.38
CA VAL A 830 21.00 30.96 -43.50
C VAL A 830 19.50 31.10 -43.63
N HIS A 831 18.93 30.54 -44.71
CA HIS A 831 17.49 30.62 -45.00
C HIS A 831 16.90 32.05 -44.95
N GLY A 832 17.69 33.05 -45.36
CA GLY A 832 17.30 34.46 -45.36
C GLY A 832 17.42 35.17 -43.99
N CYS A 833 18.00 34.52 -42.98
CA CYS A 833 18.29 35.12 -41.67
C CYS A 833 19.79 35.42 -41.56
N PRO A 834 20.20 36.61 -41.11
CA PRO A 834 21.61 36.88 -40.78
C PRO A 834 22.14 35.92 -39.72
N THR A 835 23.43 35.58 -39.78
CA THR A 835 24.09 34.70 -38.80
C THR A 835 24.90 35.49 -37.77
N SER A 836 24.91 35.02 -36.52
CA SER A 836 25.66 35.56 -35.39
C SER A 836 27.09 35.01 -35.34
N SER A 837 27.83 35.16 -36.45
CA SER A 837 29.08 34.43 -36.68
C SER A 837 30.25 34.80 -35.75
N ALA A 838 30.25 36.01 -35.20
CA ALA A 838 31.31 36.49 -34.31
C ALA A 838 31.50 35.61 -33.06
N HIS A 839 30.41 35.06 -32.51
CA HIS A 839 30.47 34.23 -31.30
C HIS A 839 31.24 32.91 -31.53
N TYR A 840 31.22 32.39 -32.75
CA TYR A 840 31.83 31.09 -33.09
C TYR A 840 33.11 31.22 -33.93
N ALA A 841 33.49 32.44 -34.36
CA ALA A 841 34.63 32.66 -35.25
C ALA A 841 35.94 32.04 -34.71
N SER A 842 36.16 32.11 -33.39
CA SER A 842 37.35 31.54 -32.75
C SER A 842 37.35 30.02 -32.65
N MET A 843 36.23 29.34 -32.94
CA MET A 843 36.12 27.88 -32.83
C MET A 843 36.93 27.16 -33.93
N MET A 844 37.19 27.81 -35.06
CA MET A 844 38.03 27.24 -36.13
C MET A 844 39.46 26.99 -35.61
N GLY A 845 39.98 25.80 -35.88
CA GLY A 845 41.30 25.37 -35.42
C GLY A 845 41.33 24.88 -33.96
N LYS A 846 40.17 24.82 -33.28
CA LYS A 846 40.02 24.21 -31.96
C LYS A 846 39.49 22.78 -32.05
N THR A 847 39.56 22.07 -30.94
CA THR A 847 39.07 20.69 -30.81
C THR A 847 37.93 20.66 -29.82
N ILE A 848 36.78 20.13 -30.23
CA ILE A 848 35.58 19.94 -29.39
C ILE A 848 35.78 18.66 -28.56
N ASP A 849 35.59 18.77 -27.24
CA ASP A 849 35.74 17.64 -26.30
C ASP A 849 34.46 17.30 -25.54
N SER A 850 33.51 18.22 -25.44
CA SER A 850 32.25 17.97 -24.73
C SER A 850 31.12 18.90 -25.15
N ILE A 851 29.89 18.44 -24.93
CA ILE A 851 28.66 19.19 -25.20
C ILE A 851 27.73 19.06 -24.00
N GLU A 852 27.23 20.20 -23.50
CA GLU A 852 26.25 20.23 -22.43
C GLU A 852 24.87 20.63 -22.96
N TYR A 853 23.87 19.83 -22.60
CA TYR A 853 22.46 20.04 -22.91
C TYR A 853 21.70 20.39 -21.63
N TYR A 854 21.11 21.57 -21.63
CA TYR A 854 20.21 22.04 -20.58
C TYR A 854 18.79 21.82 -21.07
N THR A 855 18.03 20.95 -20.40
CA THR A 855 16.66 20.63 -20.79
C THR A 855 15.69 20.80 -19.63
N THR A 856 14.39 20.79 -19.92
CA THR A 856 13.35 20.81 -18.88
C THR A 856 13.41 19.59 -17.97
N ASN A 857 14.07 18.52 -18.42
CA ASN A 857 14.16 17.23 -17.73
C ASN A 857 15.49 17.06 -16.97
N GLY A 858 16.44 17.98 -17.12
CA GLY A 858 17.73 17.94 -16.43
C GLY A 858 18.90 18.46 -17.25
N LEU A 859 20.08 18.36 -16.67
CA LEU A 859 21.36 18.69 -17.30
C LEU A 859 22.07 17.44 -17.78
N TYR A 860 22.52 17.43 -19.03
CA TYR A 860 23.21 16.30 -19.66
C TYR A 860 24.55 16.73 -20.23
N THR A 861 25.56 15.87 -20.14
CA THR A 861 26.86 16.08 -20.77
C THR A 861 27.17 14.93 -21.73
N ILE A 862 27.81 15.24 -22.84
CA ILE A 862 28.26 14.29 -23.86
C ILE A 862 29.75 14.52 -24.04
N ASP A 863 30.57 13.54 -23.67
CA ASP A 863 32.00 13.56 -23.95
C ASP A 863 32.22 13.17 -25.43
N ILE A 864 32.98 13.99 -26.15
CA ILE A 864 33.33 13.81 -27.56
C ILE A 864 34.82 13.46 -27.65
N GLU A 865 35.15 12.44 -28.44
CA GLU A 865 36.54 12.11 -28.73
C GLU A 865 37.16 13.21 -29.61
N ASP A 866 37.87 14.14 -28.97
CA ASP A 866 38.71 15.21 -29.54
C ASP A 866 38.43 15.53 -31.03
N LEU A 867 37.29 16.16 -31.29
CA LEU A 867 36.81 16.44 -32.65
C LEU A 867 37.32 17.79 -33.13
N TYR A 868 38.36 17.76 -33.96
CA TYR A 868 38.97 18.96 -34.54
C TYR A 868 38.01 19.69 -35.49
N VAL A 869 37.91 21.02 -35.35
CA VAL A 869 37.15 21.91 -36.24
C VAL A 869 38.11 22.50 -37.28
N PRO A 870 38.09 22.05 -38.54
CA PRO A 870 39.06 22.47 -39.55
C PRO A 870 38.99 23.97 -39.83
N VAL A 871 40.10 24.59 -40.19
CA VAL A 871 40.13 26.00 -40.59
C VAL A 871 39.58 26.14 -42.00
N LYS A 872 38.69 27.11 -42.25
CA LYS A 872 38.22 27.43 -43.60
C LYS A 872 39.11 28.43 -44.30
N PHE A 873 39.30 28.24 -45.60
CA PHE A 873 40.17 29.08 -46.43
C PHE A 873 39.35 29.83 -47.50
N ALA A 874 39.40 31.17 -47.47
CA ALA A 874 38.77 32.10 -48.42
C ALA A 874 37.32 31.75 -48.83
N LYS A 875 36.72 32.46 -49.79
CA LYS A 875 35.56 31.92 -50.50
C LYS A 875 36.10 30.89 -51.49
N THR A 876 35.41 29.76 -51.69
CA THR A 876 35.84 28.69 -52.61
C THR A 876 36.29 29.22 -53.97
N GLU A 877 35.55 30.20 -54.50
CA GLU A 877 35.83 30.86 -55.77
C GLU A 877 37.16 31.62 -55.80
N ASP A 878 37.70 32.05 -54.67
CA ASP A 878 39.00 32.74 -54.58
C ASP A 878 40.18 31.78 -54.38
N ALA A 879 39.89 30.53 -53.98
CA ALA A 879 40.88 29.52 -53.62
C ALA A 879 41.22 28.59 -54.77
N VAL A 880 40.20 28.04 -55.44
CA VAL A 880 40.35 27.07 -56.52
C VAL A 880 39.33 27.36 -57.62
N LYS A 881 39.82 27.64 -58.83
CA LYS A 881 39.00 27.76 -60.04
C LYS A 881 39.44 26.74 -61.07
N VAL A 882 38.51 26.09 -61.73
CA VAL A 882 38.78 25.19 -62.84
C VAL A 882 37.99 25.69 -64.04
N ALA A 883 38.67 25.86 -65.18
CA ALA A 883 38.01 26.30 -66.40
C ALA A 883 37.16 25.17 -67.00
N ASP A 884 36.03 25.53 -67.61
CA ASP A 884 35.28 24.61 -68.46
C ASP A 884 36.15 24.18 -69.65
N SER A 885 35.96 22.94 -70.12
CA SER A 885 36.75 22.41 -71.24
C SER A 885 35.92 21.47 -72.10
N ASP A 886 36.34 21.28 -73.35
CA ASP A 886 35.75 20.27 -74.21
C ASP A 886 36.26 18.87 -73.79
N ILE A 887 35.38 17.88 -73.78
CA ILE A 887 35.71 16.49 -73.45
C ILE A 887 36.86 15.91 -74.30
N SER A 888 37.10 16.43 -75.51
CA SER A 888 38.17 15.99 -76.41
C SER A 888 39.53 16.62 -76.10
N ALA A 889 39.58 17.68 -75.29
CA ALA A 889 40.82 18.40 -75.00
C ALA A 889 41.81 17.60 -74.12
N GLY A 890 41.30 16.65 -73.31
CA GLY A 890 42.09 15.83 -72.37
C GLY A 890 42.74 16.60 -71.22
N LYS A 891 42.47 17.91 -71.10
CA LYS A 891 42.99 18.77 -70.04
C LYS A 891 42.18 20.05 -69.91
N THR A 892 42.30 20.70 -68.76
CA THR A 892 41.80 22.05 -68.49
C THR A 892 42.76 22.82 -67.58
N THR A 893 42.54 24.12 -67.44
CA THR A 893 43.33 25.01 -66.57
C THR A 893 42.73 25.02 -65.16
N ILE A 894 43.60 24.97 -64.15
CA ILE A 894 43.25 25.15 -62.74
C ILE A 894 44.05 26.31 -62.15
N GLU A 895 43.37 27.21 -61.46
CA GLU A 895 43.97 28.29 -60.68
C GLU A 895 43.94 27.89 -59.20
N LEU A 896 45.11 27.89 -58.57
CA LEU A 896 45.30 27.51 -57.17
C LEU A 896 45.88 28.71 -56.40
N ASN A 897 45.15 29.15 -55.39
CA ASN A 897 45.59 30.18 -54.46
C ASN A 897 45.41 29.61 -53.05
N LEU A 898 46.33 28.76 -52.60
CA LEU A 898 46.28 28.04 -51.32
C LEU A 898 47.30 28.61 -50.34
N GLN A 899 47.12 28.39 -49.02
CA GLN A 899 48.12 28.76 -48.01
C GLN A 899 49.41 27.95 -48.18
N ASP A 900 50.55 28.51 -47.75
CA ASP A 900 51.87 27.87 -47.85
C ASP A 900 51.96 26.52 -47.12
N ASP A 901 51.14 26.30 -46.09
CA ASP A 901 51.10 25.09 -45.27
C ASP A 901 49.96 24.13 -45.61
N PHE A 902 49.19 24.40 -46.68
CA PHE A 902 48.17 23.49 -47.21
C PHE A 902 48.84 22.44 -48.11
N ASP A 903 48.70 21.14 -47.80
CA ASP A 903 49.23 20.05 -48.63
C ASP A 903 48.10 19.42 -49.47
N PRO A 904 47.92 19.81 -50.75
CA PRO A 904 46.75 19.43 -51.50
C PRO A 904 46.75 17.96 -51.98
N GLU A 905 45.57 17.36 -51.89
CA GLU A 905 45.18 16.11 -52.55
C GLU A 905 43.94 16.38 -53.41
N TYR A 906 43.99 16.00 -54.68
CA TYR A 906 42.94 16.29 -55.67
C TYR A 906 42.14 15.04 -56.00
N SER A 907 40.82 15.16 -55.99
CA SER A 907 39.91 14.12 -56.45
C SER A 907 38.73 14.73 -57.21
N VAL A 908 38.30 14.11 -58.30
CA VAL A 908 37.09 14.51 -59.04
C VAL A 908 36.11 13.34 -59.06
N ASP A 909 34.89 13.56 -58.58
CA ASP A 909 33.88 12.50 -58.53
C ASP A 909 33.55 12.01 -59.94
N GLY A 910 33.72 10.70 -60.16
CA GLY A 910 33.43 10.05 -61.45
C GLY A 910 34.43 10.38 -62.57
N LEU A 911 35.60 10.95 -62.25
CA LEU A 911 36.63 11.25 -63.23
C LEU A 911 38.04 11.05 -62.67
N ASP A 912 38.81 10.17 -63.30
CA ASP A 912 40.23 10.03 -63.02
C ASP A 912 40.99 11.26 -63.54
N VAL A 913 41.68 11.97 -62.64
CA VAL A 913 42.41 13.19 -62.97
C VAL A 913 43.83 13.17 -62.41
N THR A 914 44.70 13.96 -63.02
CA THR A 914 46.03 14.28 -62.47
C THR A 914 46.24 15.79 -62.54
N VAL A 915 46.72 16.39 -61.46
CA VAL A 915 46.99 17.83 -61.38
C VAL A 915 48.50 18.06 -61.26
N GLU A 916 49.07 18.76 -62.23
CA GLU A 916 50.49 19.16 -62.23
C GLU A 916 50.58 20.67 -62.55
N GLY A 917 51.07 21.45 -61.59
CA GLY A 917 51.07 22.91 -61.69
C GLY A 917 49.64 23.46 -61.85
N ASN A 918 49.41 24.28 -62.89
CA ASN A 918 48.11 24.91 -63.17
C ASN A 918 47.28 24.12 -64.22
N VAL A 919 47.53 22.82 -64.36
CA VAL A 919 46.87 21.97 -65.37
C VAL A 919 46.24 20.75 -64.71
N LEU A 920 44.94 20.55 -64.96
CA LEU A 920 44.20 19.34 -64.62
C LEU A 920 44.04 18.50 -65.89
N THR A 921 44.58 17.29 -65.88
CA THR A 921 44.57 16.35 -67.02
C THR A 921 43.55 15.24 -66.77
N TYR A 922 42.83 14.85 -67.82
CA TYR A 922 41.86 13.75 -67.82
C TYR A 922 41.93 12.98 -69.15
N LYS A 923 41.33 11.78 -69.19
CA LYS A 923 41.29 10.98 -70.42
C LYS A 923 40.37 11.65 -71.46
N ALA A 924 40.92 12.09 -72.60
CA ALA A 924 40.15 12.70 -73.68
C ALA A 924 39.12 11.73 -74.30
N ALA A 925 37.95 12.25 -74.66
CA ALA A 925 36.94 11.51 -75.43
C ALA A 925 37.35 11.33 -76.89
N THR A 926 36.98 10.19 -77.49
CA THR A 926 37.03 9.98 -78.95
C THR A 926 35.76 10.49 -79.63
N GLU A 927 35.84 10.76 -80.93
CA GLU A 927 34.70 11.25 -81.74
C GLU A 927 33.47 10.34 -81.67
N THR A 928 33.68 9.02 -81.59
CA THR A 928 32.62 7.99 -81.57
C THR A 928 32.07 7.66 -80.18
N ARG A 929 32.60 8.28 -79.11
CA ARG A 929 32.05 8.17 -77.74
C ARG A 929 31.85 6.73 -77.24
N ALA A 930 32.75 5.81 -77.59
CA ALA A 930 32.61 4.39 -77.21
C ALA A 930 32.39 4.18 -75.70
N ALA A 931 31.59 3.16 -75.36
CA ALA A 931 31.29 2.71 -74.01
C ALA A 931 32.48 2.84 -73.03
N GLY A 932 32.27 3.59 -71.94
CA GLY A 932 33.29 3.92 -70.94
C GLY A 932 34.15 5.15 -71.28
N SER A 933 33.75 5.97 -72.26
CA SER A 933 34.33 7.29 -72.52
C SER A 933 33.96 8.30 -71.40
N ILE A 934 34.75 9.36 -71.26
CA ILE A 934 34.48 10.47 -70.33
C ILE A 934 33.15 11.13 -70.70
N GLU A 935 32.26 11.47 -69.77
CA GLU A 935 30.93 11.97 -70.10
C GLU A 935 30.83 13.51 -70.09
N PRO A 936 30.18 14.19 -71.06
CA PRO A 936 29.97 15.63 -70.97
C PRO A 936 29.03 15.92 -69.79
N GLY A 937 29.30 16.93 -68.99
CA GLY A 937 28.50 17.24 -67.82
C GLY A 937 29.27 18.01 -66.76
N LYS A 938 28.63 18.22 -65.62
CA LYS A 938 29.20 18.93 -64.48
C LYS A 938 30.03 17.96 -63.63
N TYR A 939 31.28 18.32 -63.39
CA TYR A 939 32.20 17.59 -62.52
C TYR A 939 32.53 18.43 -61.28
N THR A 940 32.81 17.75 -60.16
CA THR A 940 33.13 18.38 -58.87
C THR A 940 34.55 18.00 -58.47
N LEU A 941 35.43 19.00 -58.39
CA LEU A 941 36.78 18.87 -57.85
C LEU A 941 36.74 19.12 -56.34
N THR A 942 37.26 18.16 -55.59
CA THR A 942 37.56 18.27 -54.16
C THR A 942 39.07 18.36 -53.98
N VAL A 943 39.53 19.40 -53.29
CA VAL A 943 40.92 19.63 -52.89
C VAL A 943 40.99 19.49 -51.37
N LYS A 944 41.60 18.41 -50.91
CA LYS A 944 41.77 18.11 -49.48
C LYS A 944 43.15 18.53 -49.00
N ASP A 945 43.26 18.95 -47.75
CA ASP A 945 44.54 19.09 -47.07
C ASP A 945 44.92 17.75 -46.44
N LYS A 946 46.04 17.14 -46.85
CA LYS A 946 46.49 15.85 -46.29
C LYS A 946 46.76 15.91 -44.79
N ASN A 947 47.07 17.09 -44.27
CA ASN A 947 47.30 17.30 -42.84
C ASN A 947 46.00 17.40 -42.04
N GLY A 948 44.85 17.52 -42.70
CA GLY A 948 43.53 17.67 -42.07
C GLY A 948 43.33 18.99 -41.32
N LYS A 949 44.24 19.96 -41.49
CA LYS A 949 44.18 21.25 -40.79
C LYS A 949 43.09 22.15 -41.38
N TYR A 950 42.94 22.12 -42.69
CA TYR A 950 41.97 22.92 -43.44
C TYR A 950 40.78 22.10 -43.92
N ALA A 951 39.62 22.73 -43.99
CA ALA A 951 38.41 22.11 -44.58
C ALA A 951 38.59 21.88 -46.10
N ASP A 952 38.02 20.79 -46.60
CA ASP A 952 37.99 20.47 -48.03
C ASP A 952 37.45 21.64 -48.89
N ILE A 953 38.19 22.02 -49.93
CA ILE A 953 37.77 23.03 -50.90
C ILE A 953 37.10 22.30 -52.06
N VAL A 954 35.84 22.65 -52.36
CA VAL A 954 35.05 21.96 -53.38
C VAL A 954 34.53 22.92 -54.43
N THR A 955 34.96 22.76 -55.67
CA THR A 955 34.54 23.58 -56.83
C THR A 955 33.98 22.69 -57.94
N SER A 956 33.27 23.27 -58.90
CA SER A 956 32.74 22.53 -60.05
C SER A 956 33.15 23.18 -61.37
N PHE A 957 33.31 22.35 -62.39
CA PHE A 957 33.56 22.75 -63.77
C PHE A 957 32.72 21.91 -64.73
N LEU A 958 32.50 22.43 -65.93
CA LEU A 958 31.73 21.77 -66.98
C LEU A 958 32.68 21.18 -68.02
N LEU A 959 32.52 19.88 -68.29
CA LEU A 959 33.06 19.27 -69.49
C LEU A 959 31.98 19.26 -70.57
N THR A 960 32.29 19.84 -71.72
CA THR A 960 31.32 20.13 -72.77
C THR A 960 31.59 19.37 -74.06
N THR A 961 30.58 19.24 -74.91
CA THR A 961 30.71 18.75 -76.28
C THR A 961 29.72 19.42 -77.22
N THR A 962 30.08 19.52 -78.49
CA THR A 962 29.18 19.86 -79.61
C THR A 962 28.52 18.63 -80.24
N ASN A 963 28.99 17.42 -79.92
CA ASN A 963 28.50 16.19 -80.53
C ASN A 963 27.11 15.82 -79.97
N MET A 964 26.14 15.58 -80.87
CA MET A 964 24.75 15.30 -80.51
C MET A 964 24.43 13.80 -80.68
N PRO A 965 24.29 13.03 -79.58
CA PRO A 965 24.03 11.58 -79.65
C PRO A 965 22.55 11.22 -79.84
N ALA A 966 21.66 12.23 -79.89
CA ALA A 966 20.22 12.03 -79.97
C ALA A 966 19.64 12.62 -81.27
N ALA A 967 18.73 11.87 -81.88
CA ALA A 967 17.87 12.32 -82.98
C ALA A 967 16.40 12.13 -82.58
N TYR A 968 15.49 12.97 -83.10
CA TYR A 968 14.06 12.78 -82.85
C TYR A 968 13.44 11.92 -83.95
N ASP A 969 12.90 10.78 -83.54
CA ASP A 969 12.04 9.94 -84.35
C ASP A 969 10.61 10.48 -84.28
N SER A 970 10.16 11.11 -85.37
CA SER A 970 8.82 11.70 -85.45
C SER A 970 7.70 10.67 -85.52
N GLU A 971 7.97 9.45 -85.99
CA GLU A 971 6.97 8.39 -86.11
C GLU A 971 6.67 7.79 -84.73
N ASN A 972 7.73 7.44 -84.00
CA ASN A 972 7.64 6.86 -82.66
C ASN A 972 7.57 7.90 -81.54
N LYS A 973 7.70 9.19 -81.88
CA LYS A 973 7.67 10.34 -80.97
C LYS A 973 8.68 10.16 -79.84
N LYS A 974 9.93 9.86 -80.20
CA LYS A 974 10.96 9.44 -79.25
C LYS A 974 12.35 9.92 -79.65
N LEU A 975 13.18 10.24 -78.66
CA LEU A 975 14.61 10.45 -78.87
C LEU A 975 15.29 9.10 -79.05
N VAL A 976 15.92 8.93 -80.20
CA VAL A 976 16.65 7.73 -80.61
C VAL A 976 18.13 8.05 -80.82
N GLN A 977 18.94 6.99 -80.92
CA GLN A 977 20.38 7.10 -81.10
C GLN A 977 20.70 7.74 -82.45
N ALA A 978 21.52 8.79 -82.45
CA ALA A 978 22.05 9.38 -83.67
C ALA A 978 23.13 8.49 -84.30
N GLU A 979 23.28 8.56 -85.62
CA GLU A 979 24.27 7.77 -86.38
C GLU A 979 25.70 8.05 -85.85
N GLY A 980 26.48 6.99 -85.60
CA GLY A 980 27.88 7.08 -85.15
C GLY A 980 28.09 7.18 -83.63
N PHE A 981 27.02 7.24 -82.83
CA PHE A 981 27.08 7.18 -81.36
C PHE A 981 26.62 5.81 -80.85
N ASP A 982 26.90 5.47 -79.60
CA ASP A 982 26.33 4.29 -78.93
C ASP A 982 25.12 4.64 -78.06
N ALA A 983 24.46 3.61 -77.53
CA ALA A 983 23.28 3.77 -76.68
C ALA A 983 23.59 4.47 -75.35
N ASP A 984 24.81 4.33 -74.81
CA ASP A 984 25.21 4.95 -73.55
C ASP A 984 25.33 6.47 -73.69
N ALA A 985 25.84 6.94 -74.84
CA ALA A 985 25.89 8.37 -75.16
C ALA A 985 24.48 9.00 -75.27
N LEU A 986 23.51 8.28 -75.86
CA LEU A 986 22.11 8.72 -75.91
C LEU A 986 21.50 8.77 -74.50
N ASN A 987 21.68 7.70 -73.72
CA ASN A 987 21.15 7.61 -72.36
C ASN A 987 21.73 8.70 -71.45
N SER A 988 23.03 8.98 -71.58
CA SER A 988 23.71 10.08 -70.90
C SER A 988 23.12 11.44 -71.27
N TYR A 989 22.86 11.69 -72.56
CA TYR A 989 22.20 12.91 -73.02
C TYR A 989 20.80 13.08 -72.43
N ILE A 990 19.96 12.03 -72.48
CA ILE A 990 18.59 12.04 -71.93
C ILE A 990 18.63 12.27 -70.41
N GLY A 991 19.53 11.59 -69.70
CA GLY A 991 19.68 11.71 -68.25
C GLY A 991 20.12 13.10 -67.79
N LYS A 992 20.72 13.91 -68.66
CA LYS A 992 21.23 15.26 -68.37
C LYS A 992 20.34 16.40 -68.85
N ILE A 993 19.16 16.10 -69.40
CA ILE A 993 18.19 17.12 -69.83
C ILE A 993 17.81 17.99 -68.62
N THR A 994 18.05 19.30 -68.71
CA THR A 994 17.72 20.27 -67.66
C THR A 994 16.46 21.04 -67.96
N SER A 995 16.20 21.34 -69.23
CA SER A 995 15.01 22.06 -69.66
C SER A 995 14.58 21.64 -71.06
N VAL A 996 13.28 21.75 -71.30
CA VAL A 996 12.67 21.58 -72.62
C VAL A 996 11.87 22.84 -72.91
N ASN A 997 12.27 23.57 -73.94
CA ASN A 997 11.53 24.71 -74.44
C ASN A 997 10.48 24.22 -75.43
N VAL A 998 9.23 24.63 -75.27
CA VAL A 998 8.14 24.36 -76.22
C VAL A 998 7.56 25.68 -76.69
N ASN A 999 7.72 25.99 -77.98
CA ASN A 999 7.26 27.24 -78.60
C ASN A 999 7.66 28.52 -77.83
N GLY A 1000 8.90 28.57 -77.33
CA GLY A 1000 9.43 29.72 -76.60
C GLY A 1000 9.16 29.72 -75.10
N THR A 1001 8.40 28.75 -74.57
CA THR A 1001 8.18 28.59 -73.12
C THR A 1001 9.09 27.52 -72.55
N ASP A 1002 9.90 27.86 -71.55
CA ASP A 1002 10.79 26.92 -70.87
C ASP A 1002 10.07 26.10 -69.81
N TYR A 1003 10.26 24.79 -69.87
CA TYR A 1003 9.83 23.84 -68.85
C TYR A 1003 11.05 23.16 -68.24
N ALA A 1004 11.18 23.22 -66.91
CA ALA A 1004 12.24 22.52 -66.21
C ALA A 1004 12.01 21.00 -66.29
N ALA A 1005 13.02 20.24 -66.73
CA ALA A 1005 12.97 18.78 -66.78
C ALA A 1005 13.42 18.12 -65.45
N THR A 1006 14.11 18.88 -64.60
CA THR A 1006 14.60 18.44 -63.28
C THR A 1006 14.18 19.43 -62.18
N GLY A 1007 14.27 18.99 -60.91
CA GLY A 1007 13.93 19.82 -59.75
C GLY A 1007 12.43 19.88 -59.39
N ARG A 1008 12.09 20.73 -58.41
CA ARG A 1008 10.73 20.89 -57.87
C ARG A 1008 9.88 21.69 -58.86
N GLY A 1009 8.73 21.13 -59.28
CA GLY A 1009 7.87 21.73 -60.32
C GLY A 1009 8.22 21.31 -61.74
N LYS A 1010 9.07 20.28 -61.92
CA LYS A 1010 9.42 19.75 -63.23
C LYS A 1010 8.19 19.31 -64.04
N VAL A 1011 8.23 19.53 -65.34
CA VAL A 1011 7.24 19.03 -66.31
C VAL A 1011 7.97 18.08 -67.25
N GLU A 1012 7.65 16.79 -67.13
CA GLU A 1012 8.30 15.75 -67.92
C GLU A 1012 7.74 15.74 -69.34
N ILE A 1013 8.43 16.45 -70.23
CA ILE A 1013 8.07 16.52 -71.66
C ILE A 1013 8.79 15.41 -72.44
N ILE A 1014 10.04 15.13 -72.09
CA ILE A 1014 10.81 13.98 -72.57
C ILE A 1014 10.94 13.01 -71.39
N GLY A 1015 10.48 11.78 -71.59
CA GLY A 1015 10.61 10.71 -70.61
C GLY A 1015 12.06 10.28 -70.42
N SER A 1016 12.35 9.61 -69.30
CA SER A 1016 13.69 9.08 -69.01
C SER A 1016 14.18 8.05 -70.04
N ASP A 1017 13.27 7.47 -70.83
CA ASP A 1017 13.57 6.56 -71.92
C ASP A 1017 13.69 7.27 -73.29
N GLY A 1018 13.54 8.60 -73.32
CA GLY A 1018 13.55 9.43 -74.52
C GLY A 1018 12.18 9.70 -75.14
N THR A 1019 11.10 9.10 -74.67
CA THR A 1019 9.76 9.25 -75.29
C THR A 1019 9.17 10.65 -75.06
N LEU A 1020 8.61 11.27 -76.09
CA LEU A 1020 7.88 12.54 -75.99
C LEU A 1020 6.51 12.30 -75.36
N LYS A 1021 6.26 12.88 -74.18
CA LYS A 1021 4.98 12.78 -73.48
C LYS A 1021 3.97 13.72 -74.10
N THR A 1022 3.14 13.21 -75.00
CA THR A 1022 2.18 14.00 -75.77
C THR A 1022 0.97 14.50 -74.98
N ASP A 1023 0.78 14.02 -73.75
CA ASP A 1023 -0.23 14.47 -72.80
C ASP A 1023 0.32 15.46 -71.76
N ALA A 1024 1.60 15.82 -71.86
CA ALA A 1024 2.22 16.82 -70.98
C ALA A 1024 1.51 18.17 -71.10
N ALA A 1025 1.61 18.99 -70.05
CA ALA A 1025 0.95 20.29 -69.94
C ALA A 1025 0.99 21.18 -71.21
N PRO A 1026 2.12 21.33 -71.94
CA PRO A 1026 2.13 22.15 -73.16
C PRO A 1026 1.28 21.60 -74.33
N PHE A 1027 0.96 20.31 -74.31
CA PHE A 1027 0.25 19.62 -75.41
C PHE A 1027 -1.18 19.19 -75.05
N LYS A 1028 -1.51 19.11 -73.75
CA LYS A 1028 -2.74 18.49 -73.22
C LYS A 1028 -4.04 19.00 -73.84
N ASP A 1029 -4.07 20.28 -74.25
CA ASP A 1029 -5.24 20.92 -74.85
C ASP A 1029 -4.99 21.37 -76.31
N ALA A 1030 -3.92 20.87 -76.94
CA ALA A 1030 -3.53 21.28 -78.28
C ALA A 1030 -4.45 20.68 -79.35
N VAL A 1031 -4.87 21.50 -80.31
CA VAL A 1031 -5.75 21.05 -81.40
C VAL A 1031 -4.98 20.18 -82.38
N ALA A 1032 -5.63 19.14 -82.89
CA ALA A 1032 -5.30 18.41 -84.11
C ALA A 1032 -4.55 19.25 -85.16
N GLY A 1033 -3.35 18.82 -85.57
CA GLY A 1033 -2.52 19.48 -86.58
C GLY A 1033 -1.63 20.61 -86.07
N THR A 1034 -1.74 21.02 -84.80
CA THR A 1034 -0.87 22.05 -84.21
C THR A 1034 0.58 21.56 -84.18
N GLU A 1035 1.51 22.42 -84.61
CA GLU A 1035 2.95 22.17 -84.59
C GLU A 1035 3.62 22.88 -83.40
N PHE A 1036 4.53 22.18 -82.75
CA PHE A 1036 5.32 22.63 -81.62
C PHE A 1036 6.80 22.51 -81.96
N GLN A 1037 7.52 23.63 -81.93
CA GLN A 1037 8.97 23.63 -81.92
C GLN A 1037 9.45 23.28 -80.51
N ILE A 1038 10.20 22.19 -80.40
CA ILE A 1038 10.74 21.67 -79.15
C ILE A 1038 12.26 21.83 -79.19
N THR A 1039 12.83 22.45 -78.16
CA THR A 1039 14.28 22.56 -77.98
C THR A 1039 14.68 21.95 -76.64
N VAL A 1040 15.48 20.89 -76.69
CA VAL A 1040 15.94 20.13 -75.53
C VAL A 1040 17.33 20.60 -75.14
N THR A 1041 17.48 21.08 -73.90
CA THR A 1041 18.76 21.52 -73.34
C THR A 1041 19.25 20.50 -72.34
N SER A 1042 20.50 20.05 -72.50
CA SER A 1042 21.13 19.03 -71.66
C SER A 1042 22.48 19.51 -71.13
N THR A 1043 22.78 19.26 -69.86
CA THR A 1043 24.02 19.72 -69.22
C THR A 1043 25.24 19.08 -69.87
N GLY A 1044 26.21 19.89 -70.29
CA GLY A 1044 27.42 19.44 -71.00
C GLY A 1044 27.29 19.41 -72.51
N TYR A 1045 26.11 19.67 -73.09
CA TYR A 1045 25.91 19.75 -74.53
C TYR A 1045 25.68 21.20 -74.93
N THR A 1046 26.60 21.77 -75.72
CA THR A 1046 26.58 23.21 -76.05
C THR A 1046 25.61 23.56 -77.17
N ILE A 1047 25.21 22.56 -77.96
CA ILE A 1047 24.22 22.68 -79.02
C ILE A 1047 22.95 21.94 -78.56
N PRO A 1048 21.82 22.62 -78.35
CA PRO A 1048 20.58 21.94 -77.96
C PRO A 1048 19.97 21.18 -79.15
N LEU A 1049 19.23 20.11 -78.87
CA LEU A 1049 18.49 19.38 -79.90
C LEU A 1049 17.16 20.09 -80.18
N THR A 1050 16.96 20.54 -81.41
CA THR A 1050 15.69 21.15 -81.84
C THR A 1050 14.97 20.27 -82.86
N PHE A 1051 13.67 20.05 -82.65
CA PHE A 1051 12.80 19.32 -83.58
C PHE A 1051 11.36 19.83 -83.52
N THR A 1052 10.52 19.40 -84.48
CA THR A 1052 9.10 19.78 -84.54
C THR A 1052 8.22 18.57 -84.19
N TYR A 1053 7.29 18.76 -83.25
CA TYR A 1053 6.22 17.81 -82.96
C TYR A 1053 4.88 18.33 -83.49
N LYS A 1054 4.15 17.50 -84.23
CA LYS A 1054 2.82 17.81 -84.76
C LYS A 1054 1.76 16.97 -84.08
N VAL A 1055 0.75 17.60 -83.48
CA VAL A 1055 -0.39 16.91 -82.84
C VAL A 1055 -1.21 16.21 -83.91
N ALA A 1056 -1.47 14.92 -83.74
CA ALA A 1056 -2.29 14.16 -84.68
C ALA A 1056 -3.75 14.63 -84.66
N GLY A 1057 -4.42 14.70 -85.81
CA GLY A 1057 -5.83 15.11 -85.92
C GLY A 1057 -6.84 13.98 -85.98
N GLU A 1058 -8.11 14.28 -85.68
CA GLU A 1058 -9.22 13.32 -85.70
C GLU A 1058 -9.29 12.56 -87.05
N THR A 1059 -9.37 11.24 -86.92
CA THR A 1059 -9.46 10.22 -87.96
C THR A 1059 -10.66 10.38 -88.90
N PRO A 1060 -10.52 10.25 -90.24
CA PRO A 1060 -11.60 9.73 -91.06
C PRO A 1060 -11.92 8.28 -90.66
N ALA A 1061 -13.17 7.86 -90.88
CA ALA A 1061 -13.69 6.54 -90.53
C ALA A 1061 -12.74 5.38 -90.94
N PRO A 1062 -12.64 4.30 -90.12
CA PRO A 1062 -11.59 3.30 -90.26
C PRO A 1062 -11.70 2.54 -91.57
N VAL A 1063 -10.60 2.46 -92.31
CA VAL A 1063 -10.41 1.44 -93.34
C VAL A 1063 -10.32 0.11 -92.60
N VAL A 1064 -11.20 -0.84 -92.94
CA VAL A 1064 -11.18 -2.19 -92.38
C VAL A 1064 -9.90 -2.89 -92.85
N VAL A 1065 -9.00 -3.18 -91.92
CA VAL A 1065 -7.77 -3.96 -92.15
C VAL A 1065 -8.12 -5.45 -92.04
N ASP A 1066 -7.87 -6.21 -93.11
CA ASP A 1066 -8.14 -7.65 -93.17
C ASP A 1066 -6.92 -8.45 -92.71
N THR A 1067 -7.01 -9.01 -91.49
CA THR A 1067 -5.96 -9.83 -90.87
C THR A 1067 -6.09 -11.32 -91.18
N SER A 1068 -7.13 -11.75 -91.90
CA SER A 1068 -7.47 -13.16 -92.06
C SER A 1068 -6.32 -13.98 -92.66
N ALA A 1069 -5.58 -13.40 -93.61
CA ALA A 1069 -4.45 -14.05 -94.26
C ALA A 1069 -3.20 -14.14 -93.37
N LEU A 1070 -2.97 -13.16 -92.50
CA LEU A 1070 -1.86 -13.14 -91.53
C LEU A 1070 -2.16 -14.09 -90.36
N GLU A 1071 -3.39 -14.11 -89.86
CA GLU A 1071 -3.84 -15.05 -88.82
C GLU A 1071 -3.75 -16.51 -89.30
N ALA A 1072 -4.07 -16.78 -90.58
CA ALA A 1072 -3.86 -18.09 -91.19
C ALA A 1072 -2.37 -18.48 -91.28
N ALA A 1073 -1.49 -17.54 -91.64
CA ALA A 1073 -0.04 -17.77 -91.68
C ALA A 1073 0.55 -18.02 -90.28
N ILE A 1074 0.07 -17.30 -89.26
CA ILE A 1074 0.44 -17.52 -87.85
C ILE A 1074 -0.03 -18.89 -87.37
N ALA A 1075 -1.25 -19.31 -87.72
CA ALA A 1075 -1.78 -20.62 -87.36
C ALA A 1075 -0.95 -21.75 -87.99
N GLU A 1076 -0.55 -21.59 -89.25
CA GLU A 1076 0.34 -22.54 -89.92
C GLU A 1076 1.75 -22.54 -89.31
N ALA A 1077 2.24 -21.36 -88.92
CA ALA A 1077 3.55 -21.20 -88.30
C ALA A 1077 3.63 -21.82 -86.89
N ASN A 1078 2.53 -21.81 -86.14
CA ASN A 1078 2.41 -22.45 -84.82
C ASN A 1078 2.48 -23.98 -84.87
N GLY A 1079 2.33 -24.58 -86.07
CA GLY A 1079 2.35 -26.04 -86.26
C GLY A 1079 3.75 -26.64 -86.41
N LEU A 1080 4.80 -25.82 -86.54
CA LEU A 1080 6.19 -26.29 -86.65
C LEU A 1080 6.81 -26.52 -85.26
N LYS A 1081 7.77 -27.44 -85.15
CA LYS A 1081 8.43 -27.78 -83.88
C LYS A 1081 9.89 -27.38 -83.89
N GLU A 1082 10.30 -26.70 -82.83
CA GLU A 1082 11.67 -26.20 -82.62
C GLU A 1082 12.75 -27.25 -82.80
N SER A 1083 12.47 -28.47 -82.35
CA SER A 1083 13.39 -29.62 -82.42
C SER A 1083 13.72 -30.09 -83.84
N ASP A 1084 12.92 -29.74 -84.84
CA ASP A 1084 13.09 -30.23 -86.21
C ASP A 1084 14.06 -29.37 -87.04
N TYR A 1085 14.49 -28.23 -86.48
CA TYR A 1085 15.27 -27.20 -87.16
C TYR A 1085 16.46 -26.75 -86.30
N THR A 1086 17.50 -26.23 -86.94
CA THR A 1086 18.69 -25.71 -86.23
C THR A 1086 18.31 -24.48 -85.40
N ALA A 1087 18.90 -24.35 -84.21
CA ALA A 1087 18.57 -23.30 -83.25
C ALA A 1087 18.66 -21.88 -83.84
N GLU A 1088 19.63 -21.62 -84.72
CA GLU A 1088 19.81 -20.30 -85.35
C GLU A 1088 18.69 -19.97 -86.35
N SER A 1089 18.32 -20.93 -87.21
CA SER A 1089 17.19 -20.75 -88.15
C SER A 1089 15.84 -20.68 -87.42
N TRP A 1090 15.71 -21.39 -86.30
CA TRP A 1090 14.51 -21.38 -85.48
C TRP A 1090 14.32 -20.07 -84.71
N ALA A 1091 15.39 -19.50 -84.15
CA ALA A 1091 15.32 -18.22 -83.45
C ALA A 1091 14.86 -17.07 -84.38
N THR A 1092 15.36 -17.06 -85.63
CA THR A 1092 14.95 -16.08 -86.66
C THR A 1092 13.48 -16.25 -87.04
N TYR A 1093 13.02 -17.49 -87.19
CA TYR A 1093 11.62 -17.82 -87.44
C TYR A 1093 10.68 -17.45 -86.27
N GLN A 1094 11.10 -17.70 -85.03
CA GLN A 1094 10.33 -17.39 -83.84
C GLN A 1094 10.16 -15.88 -83.65
N ALA A 1095 11.20 -15.08 -83.93
CA ALA A 1095 11.13 -13.62 -83.89
C ALA A 1095 10.13 -13.07 -84.93
N ALA A 1096 10.12 -13.62 -86.16
CA ALA A 1096 9.16 -13.23 -87.20
C ALA A 1096 7.71 -13.62 -86.84
N LEU A 1097 7.50 -14.76 -86.17
CA LEU A 1097 6.19 -15.19 -85.68
C LEU A 1097 5.65 -14.31 -84.56
N VAL A 1098 6.53 -13.86 -83.66
CA VAL A 1098 6.17 -12.89 -82.60
C VAL A 1098 5.77 -11.55 -83.21
N ASN A 1099 6.55 -11.04 -84.17
CA ASN A 1099 6.20 -9.81 -84.89
C ASN A 1099 4.86 -9.93 -85.63
N ALA A 1100 4.65 -11.03 -86.37
CA ALA A 1100 3.39 -11.30 -87.07
C ALA A 1100 2.18 -11.30 -86.15
N ARG A 1101 2.27 -11.93 -84.96
CA ARG A 1101 1.20 -11.92 -83.95
C ARG A 1101 0.91 -10.52 -83.43
N SER A 1102 1.97 -9.75 -83.14
CA SER A 1102 1.84 -8.37 -82.68
C SER A 1102 1.12 -7.50 -83.74
N VAL A 1103 1.47 -7.65 -85.01
CA VAL A 1103 0.84 -6.88 -86.11
C VAL A 1103 -0.60 -7.31 -86.37
N ALA A 1104 -0.91 -8.60 -86.28
CA ALA A 1104 -2.29 -9.12 -86.41
C ALA A 1104 -3.23 -8.61 -85.29
N GLU A 1105 -2.68 -8.42 -84.09
CA GLU A 1105 -3.42 -7.90 -82.94
C GLU A 1105 -3.56 -6.36 -82.99
N ALA A 1106 -2.53 -5.66 -83.45
CA ALA A 1106 -2.50 -4.20 -83.52
C ALA A 1106 -3.37 -3.61 -84.65
N LYS A 1107 -3.55 -4.33 -85.77
CA LYS A 1107 -4.44 -3.95 -86.91
C LYS A 1107 -4.23 -2.53 -87.44
N GLU A 1108 -2.99 -2.05 -87.43
CA GLU A 1108 -2.67 -0.64 -87.67
C GLU A 1108 -2.82 -0.20 -89.14
N SER A 1109 -2.46 -1.04 -90.12
CA SER A 1109 -2.69 -0.82 -91.56
C SER A 1109 -2.63 -2.12 -92.37
N GLN A 1110 -3.23 -2.16 -93.57
CA GLN A 1110 -3.15 -3.35 -94.45
C GLN A 1110 -1.72 -3.60 -94.93
N GLU A 1111 -0.94 -2.55 -95.16
CA GLU A 1111 0.44 -2.67 -95.63
C GLU A 1111 1.36 -3.26 -94.56
N ALA A 1112 1.15 -2.91 -93.29
CA ALA A 1112 1.82 -3.56 -92.16
C ALA A 1112 1.43 -5.04 -92.01
N VAL A 1113 0.14 -5.37 -92.18
CA VAL A 1113 -0.35 -6.76 -92.15
C VAL A 1113 0.24 -7.60 -93.29
N ASP A 1114 0.30 -7.05 -94.50
CA ASP A 1114 0.85 -7.73 -95.67
C ASP A 1114 2.38 -7.92 -95.53
N GLN A 1115 3.09 -6.92 -94.99
CA GLN A 1115 4.53 -6.99 -94.77
C GLN A 1115 4.92 -7.95 -93.63
N ALA A 1116 4.14 -7.98 -92.55
CA ALA A 1116 4.32 -8.94 -91.46
C ALA A 1116 4.07 -10.38 -91.94
N LYS A 1117 3.07 -10.59 -92.80
CA LYS A 1117 2.82 -11.88 -93.43
C LYS A 1117 3.97 -12.30 -94.33
N ALA A 1118 4.45 -11.41 -95.20
CA ALA A 1118 5.56 -11.68 -96.09
C ALA A 1118 6.86 -12.01 -95.33
N THR A 1119 7.09 -11.32 -94.20
CA THR A 1119 8.25 -11.55 -93.32
C THR A 1119 8.16 -12.91 -92.63
N LEU A 1120 6.97 -13.29 -92.12
CA LEU A 1120 6.74 -14.60 -91.52
C LEU A 1120 6.91 -15.73 -92.55
N ASP A 1121 6.37 -15.57 -93.75
CA ASP A 1121 6.51 -16.55 -94.83
C ASP A 1121 7.97 -16.71 -95.27
N ALA A 1122 8.73 -15.62 -95.35
CA ALA A 1122 10.16 -15.65 -95.68
C ALA A 1122 10.99 -16.33 -94.59
N ALA A 1123 10.72 -16.04 -93.31
CA ALA A 1123 11.41 -16.67 -92.19
C ALA A 1123 11.08 -18.17 -92.07
N LYS A 1124 9.85 -18.56 -92.42
CA LYS A 1124 9.42 -19.97 -92.50
C LYS A 1124 10.14 -20.72 -93.63
N ALA A 1125 10.37 -20.07 -94.77
CA ALA A 1125 11.12 -20.64 -95.89
C ALA A 1125 12.63 -20.76 -95.62
N ALA A 1126 13.16 -19.96 -94.69
CA ALA A 1126 14.57 -19.96 -94.30
C ALA A 1126 14.94 -20.99 -93.20
N LEU A 1127 13.97 -21.78 -92.73
CA LEU A 1127 14.20 -22.82 -91.72
C LEU A 1127 15.11 -23.95 -92.24
N VAL A 1128 16.18 -24.26 -91.49
CA VAL A 1128 17.17 -25.30 -91.82
C VAL A 1128 16.98 -26.50 -90.90
N LYS A 1129 16.78 -27.71 -91.45
CA LYS A 1129 16.56 -28.92 -90.64
C LYS A 1129 17.75 -29.25 -89.73
N ALA A 1130 17.48 -29.58 -88.47
CA ALA A 1130 18.48 -30.12 -87.55
C ALA A 1130 18.75 -31.61 -87.82
N GLU A 1131 20.02 -32.04 -87.78
CA GLU A 1131 20.36 -33.47 -87.80
C GLU A 1131 19.95 -34.15 -86.47
N GLN A 1132 19.33 -35.33 -86.59
CA GLN A 1132 18.55 -35.99 -85.54
C GLN A 1132 19.43 -36.72 -84.49
N PRO A 1133 19.19 -36.53 -83.18
CA PRO A 1133 19.78 -37.36 -82.12
C PRO A 1133 19.00 -38.69 -81.92
N VAL A 1134 19.72 -39.76 -81.58
CA VAL A 1134 19.18 -41.08 -81.25
C VAL A 1134 18.42 -41.05 -79.91
N SER A 1135 17.19 -41.58 -79.90
CA SER A 1135 16.30 -41.71 -78.72
C SER A 1135 16.83 -42.73 -77.70
N VAL A 1136 16.83 -42.37 -76.41
CA VAL A 1136 17.26 -43.21 -75.27
C VAL A 1136 16.07 -43.47 -74.33
N ASP A 1137 15.63 -44.72 -74.25
CA ASP A 1137 14.60 -45.22 -73.34
C ASP A 1137 15.14 -45.35 -71.90
N THR A 1138 14.53 -44.61 -70.99
CA THR A 1138 14.94 -44.52 -69.57
C THR A 1138 14.00 -45.24 -68.61
N SER A 1139 12.93 -45.84 -69.14
CA SER A 1139 11.85 -46.44 -68.35
C SER A 1139 12.34 -47.52 -67.38
N SER A 1140 13.30 -48.35 -67.82
CA SER A 1140 13.89 -49.41 -66.99
C SER A 1140 14.77 -48.88 -65.86
N LEU A 1141 15.42 -47.73 -66.05
CA LEU A 1141 16.24 -47.07 -65.03
C LEU A 1141 15.36 -46.36 -63.99
N GLU A 1142 14.34 -45.63 -64.45
CA GLU A 1142 13.33 -44.98 -63.59
C GLU A 1142 12.66 -45.99 -62.67
N LYS A 1143 12.28 -47.16 -63.21
CA LYS A 1143 11.70 -48.23 -62.41
C LYS A 1143 12.67 -48.80 -61.37
N ALA A 1144 13.93 -49.04 -61.74
CA ALA A 1144 14.93 -49.56 -60.81
C ALA A 1144 15.22 -48.60 -59.65
N ILE A 1145 15.24 -47.30 -59.94
CA ILE A 1145 15.39 -46.22 -58.95
C ILE A 1145 14.21 -46.24 -57.98
N TYR A 1146 12.99 -46.29 -58.51
CA TYR A 1146 11.79 -46.38 -57.69
C TYR A 1146 11.81 -47.62 -56.78
N ASP A 1147 12.10 -48.80 -57.34
CA ASP A 1147 12.14 -50.04 -56.57
C ASP A 1147 13.18 -49.98 -55.44
N ALA A 1148 14.37 -49.43 -55.68
CA ALA A 1148 15.40 -49.21 -54.65
C ALA A 1148 14.95 -48.28 -53.52
N GLU A 1149 14.28 -47.16 -53.86
CA GLU A 1149 13.83 -46.15 -52.89
C GLU A 1149 12.72 -46.65 -51.95
N THR A 1150 11.94 -47.64 -52.38
CA THR A 1150 10.86 -48.21 -51.56
C THR A 1150 11.32 -49.19 -50.49
N LEU A 1151 12.58 -49.63 -50.53
CA LEU A 1151 13.13 -50.56 -49.55
C LEU A 1151 13.47 -49.82 -48.24
N LYS A 1152 13.51 -50.55 -47.12
CA LYS A 1152 13.75 -49.97 -45.78
C LYS A 1152 15.07 -50.47 -45.19
N GLU A 1153 15.91 -49.54 -44.79
CA GLU A 1153 17.24 -49.83 -44.23
C GLU A 1153 17.24 -50.87 -43.11
N ALA A 1154 16.25 -50.80 -42.21
CA ALA A 1154 16.15 -51.64 -41.03
C ALA A 1154 16.05 -53.15 -41.35
N ASP A 1155 15.54 -53.52 -42.53
CA ASP A 1155 15.29 -54.91 -42.92
C ASP A 1155 16.55 -55.61 -43.43
N TYR A 1156 17.61 -54.86 -43.72
CA TYR A 1156 18.82 -55.34 -44.37
C TYR A 1156 20.06 -55.08 -43.51
N THR A 1157 21.16 -55.78 -43.81
CA THR A 1157 22.43 -55.53 -43.15
C THR A 1157 23.03 -54.21 -43.62
N ALA A 1158 23.67 -53.47 -42.71
CA ALA A 1158 24.16 -52.11 -42.95
C ALA A 1158 25.09 -52.02 -44.17
N ASP A 1159 25.99 -52.99 -44.35
CA ASP A 1159 26.94 -52.99 -45.46
C ASP A 1159 26.23 -53.19 -46.82
N SER A 1160 25.32 -54.16 -46.89
CA SER A 1160 24.55 -54.39 -48.13
C SER A 1160 23.65 -53.20 -48.47
N TRP A 1161 23.09 -52.54 -47.45
CA TRP A 1161 22.26 -51.36 -47.61
C TRP A 1161 23.03 -50.14 -48.14
N LYS A 1162 24.24 -49.91 -47.61
CA LYS A 1162 25.12 -48.81 -48.06
C LYS A 1162 25.57 -48.99 -49.51
N ALA A 1163 25.82 -50.23 -49.94
CA ALA A 1163 26.15 -50.55 -51.32
C ALA A 1163 24.98 -50.24 -52.27
N MET A 1164 23.74 -50.59 -51.89
CA MET A 1164 22.53 -50.26 -52.67
C MET A 1164 22.32 -48.74 -52.79
N GLN A 1165 22.44 -47.99 -51.69
CA GLN A 1165 22.31 -46.53 -51.72
C GLN A 1165 23.32 -45.86 -52.65
N THR A 1166 24.57 -46.34 -52.66
CA THR A 1166 25.60 -45.79 -53.55
C THR A 1166 25.26 -46.02 -55.03
N ALA A 1167 24.74 -47.20 -55.37
CA ALA A 1167 24.29 -47.49 -56.73
C ALA A 1167 23.07 -46.64 -57.12
N LEU A 1168 22.16 -46.39 -56.17
CA LEU A 1168 20.95 -45.58 -56.40
C LEU A 1168 21.29 -44.13 -56.75
N THR A 1169 22.24 -43.52 -56.05
CA THR A 1169 22.70 -42.16 -56.36
C THR A 1169 23.27 -42.08 -57.77
N LYS A 1170 24.13 -43.02 -58.17
CA LYS A 1170 24.70 -43.05 -59.52
C LYS A 1170 23.64 -43.27 -60.59
N ALA A 1171 22.67 -44.15 -60.34
CA ALA A 1171 21.56 -44.41 -61.25
C ALA A 1171 20.70 -43.16 -61.49
N LYS A 1172 20.39 -42.39 -60.44
CA LYS A 1172 19.65 -41.11 -60.56
C LYS A 1172 20.41 -40.07 -61.38
N SER A 1173 21.73 -39.95 -61.18
CA SER A 1173 22.55 -39.05 -61.99
C SER A 1173 22.55 -39.48 -63.47
N ALA A 1174 22.68 -40.78 -63.75
CA ALA A 1174 22.64 -41.29 -65.13
C ALA A 1174 21.25 -41.08 -65.78
N LEU A 1175 20.17 -41.21 -65.00
CA LEU A 1175 18.81 -40.93 -65.46
C LEU A 1175 18.60 -39.46 -65.81
N GLN A 1176 19.21 -38.54 -65.05
CA GLN A 1176 19.12 -37.12 -65.33
C GLN A 1176 19.95 -36.74 -66.57
N ALA A 1177 21.13 -37.34 -66.74
CA ALA A 1177 22.04 -37.02 -67.83
C ALA A 1177 21.61 -37.62 -69.18
N LYS A 1178 21.00 -38.83 -69.18
CA LYS A 1178 20.49 -39.54 -70.38
C LYS A 1178 21.50 -39.62 -71.54
N GLU A 1179 22.79 -39.75 -71.20
CA GLU A 1179 23.88 -39.57 -72.16
C GLU A 1179 23.87 -40.58 -73.32
N SER A 1180 23.45 -41.84 -73.07
CA SER A 1180 23.23 -42.86 -74.11
C SER A 1180 22.40 -44.04 -73.58
N GLN A 1181 21.81 -44.86 -74.46
CA GLN A 1181 21.05 -46.05 -74.06
C GLN A 1181 21.90 -47.04 -73.26
N THR A 1182 23.14 -47.27 -73.67
CA THR A 1182 24.06 -48.17 -72.96
C THR A 1182 24.36 -47.67 -71.55
N ALA A 1183 24.58 -46.36 -71.37
CA ALA A 1183 24.84 -45.79 -70.04
C ALA A 1183 23.60 -45.88 -69.12
N VAL A 1184 22.40 -45.67 -69.68
CA VAL A 1184 21.13 -45.79 -68.96
C VAL A 1184 20.83 -47.25 -68.59
N ASP A 1185 21.06 -48.19 -69.50
CA ASP A 1185 20.88 -49.62 -69.26
C ASP A 1185 21.90 -50.17 -68.25
N GLU A 1186 23.16 -49.77 -68.32
CA GLU A 1186 24.20 -50.16 -67.35
C GLU A 1186 23.90 -49.61 -65.95
N ALA A 1187 23.44 -48.36 -65.86
CA ALA A 1187 23.02 -47.77 -64.60
C ALA A 1187 21.82 -48.53 -64.01
N SER A 1188 20.85 -48.93 -64.85
CA SER A 1188 19.66 -49.68 -64.41
C SER A 1188 20.05 -51.07 -63.92
N ASN A 1189 20.91 -51.77 -64.67
CA ASN A 1189 21.40 -53.10 -64.32
C ASN A 1189 22.27 -53.09 -63.06
N THR A 1190 23.12 -52.08 -62.89
CA THR A 1190 23.98 -51.92 -61.70
C THR A 1190 23.12 -51.71 -60.45
N LEU A 1191 22.12 -50.83 -60.52
CA LEU A 1191 21.20 -50.60 -59.41
C LEU A 1191 20.37 -51.85 -59.08
N ASN A 1192 19.77 -52.48 -60.10
CA ASN A 1192 19.02 -53.72 -59.91
C ASN A 1192 19.87 -54.85 -59.31
N SER A 1193 21.16 -54.92 -59.66
CA SER A 1193 22.08 -55.89 -59.07
C SER A 1193 22.40 -55.56 -57.60
N ALA A 1194 22.57 -54.29 -57.26
CA ALA A 1194 22.78 -53.85 -55.89
C ALA A 1194 21.54 -54.10 -55.01
N ILE A 1195 20.33 -53.89 -55.55
CA ILE A 1195 19.06 -54.26 -54.90
C ILE A 1195 19.00 -55.78 -54.64
N LYS A 1196 19.36 -56.61 -55.63
CA LYS A 1196 19.40 -58.08 -55.47
C LYS A 1196 20.48 -58.55 -54.48
N GLY A 1197 21.57 -57.79 -54.37
CA GLY A 1197 22.67 -58.05 -53.43
C GLY A 1197 22.37 -57.68 -51.97
N LEU A 1198 21.19 -57.10 -51.69
CA LEU A 1198 20.76 -56.79 -50.33
C LEU A 1198 20.55 -58.06 -49.50
N VAL A 1199 21.21 -58.11 -48.34
CA VAL A 1199 21.12 -59.26 -47.42
C VAL A 1199 20.18 -58.90 -46.28
N LYS A 1200 19.05 -59.59 -46.19
CA LYS A 1200 18.06 -59.40 -45.12
C LYS A 1200 18.61 -59.83 -43.75
N LYS A 1201 18.30 -59.09 -42.70
CA LYS A 1201 18.48 -59.56 -41.31
C LYS A 1201 17.56 -60.76 -41.07
N SER A 1202 18.12 -61.95 -40.84
CA SER A 1202 17.34 -63.19 -40.72
C SER A 1202 16.38 -63.17 -39.52
N SER A 1203 15.10 -63.43 -39.81
CA SER A 1203 14.01 -63.60 -38.85
C SER A 1203 13.94 -65.03 -38.31
N GLN A 1204 13.57 -65.21 -37.04
CA GLN A 1204 12.82 -66.38 -36.60
C GLN A 1204 11.50 -65.94 -35.96
N THR A 1205 10.40 -66.30 -36.64
CA THR A 1205 9.19 -66.97 -36.13
C THR A 1205 9.10 -67.15 -34.60
N THR A 1206 7.97 -66.97 -33.90
CA THR A 1206 6.69 -67.68 -34.08
C THR A 1206 5.61 -67.10 -33.14
N GLN A 1207 4.34 -67.35 -33.49
CA GLN A 1207 3.10 -67.15 -32.74
C GLN A 1207 3.15 -67.54 -31.25
N THR A 1208 2.45 -66.81 -30.37
CA THR A 1208 1.26 -67.30 -29.62
C THR A 1208 0.64 -66.24 -28.70
N THR A 1209 -0.69 -66.27 -28.66
CA THR A 1209 -1.56 -65.77 -27.58
C THR A 1209 -1.16 -66.35 -26.21
N ASN A 1210 -1.16 -65.55 -25.13
CA ASN A 1210 -2.09 -65.72 -24.00
C ASN A 1210 -1.77 -64.84 -22.78
N LYS A 1211 -2.87 -64.51 -22.12
CA LYS A 1211 -3.06 -63.89 -20.81
C LYS A 1211 -2.17 -64.45 -19.69
N THR A 1212 -2.14 -63.61 -18.65
CA THR A 1212 -2.11 -63.85 -17.19
C THR A 1212 -0.76 -63.88 -16.46
N ASN A 1213 -0.61 -62.84 -15.64
CA ASN A 1213 -0.33 -62.86 -14.19
C ASN A 1213 0.97 -63.52 -13.68
N SER A 1214 1.81 -62.61 -13.17
CA SER A 1214 2.19 -62.51 -11.75
C SER A 1214 3.40 -63.29 -11.23
N THR A 1215 4.26 -62.47 -10.59
CA THR A 1215 5.00 -62.69 -9.32
C THR A 1215 6.20 -63.66 -9.38
N THR A 1216 7.33 -63.45 -8.70
CA THR A 1216 7.68 -62.69 -7.49
C THR A 1216 9.22 -62.68 -7.41
N ASN A 1217 9.93 -61.64 -6.97
CA ASN A 1217 10.43 -61.40 -5.60
C ASN A 1217 11.67 -60.47 -5.78
N LYS A 1218 12.03 -59.49 -4.95
CA LYS A 1218 11.51 -58.98 -3.67
C LYS A 1218 12.31 -57.70 -3.34
N ILE A 1219 11.64 -56.74 -2.70
CA ILE A 1219 12.14 -55.77 -1.69
C ILE A 1219 13.08 -54.67 -2.23
N GLY A 1220 12.88 -53.38 -2.00
CA GLY A 1220 11.88 -52.62 -1.25
C GLY A 1220 12.41 -51.19 -1.05
N ASN A 1221 11.52 -50.19 -1.19
CA ASN A 1221 11.35 -48.98 -0.36
C ASN A 1221 12.61 -48.26 0.21
N THR A 1222 12.77 -46.93 0.25
CA THR A 1222 11.90 -45.76 0.00
C THR A 1222 12.72 -44.50 0.32
N THR A 1223 12.39 -43.38 -0.35
CA THR A 1223 12.42 -41.96 0.09
C THR A 1223 13.67 -41.29 0.70
N LYS A 1224 13.88 -40.08 0.14
CA LYS A 1224 14.00 -38.76 0.79
C LYS A 1224 15.39 -38.21 1.18
N THR A 1225 15.56 -36.97 0.68
CA THR A 1225 16.00 -35.73 1.34
C THR A 1225 17.48 -35.34 1.45
N SER A 1226 17.75 -34.19 0.81
CA SER A 1226 18.21 -32.92 1.41
C SER A 1226 19.70 -32.61 1.56
N GLY A 1227 20.02 -31.33 1.26
CA GLY A 1227 21.04 -30.50 1.92
C GLY A 1227 22.25 -30.18 1.03
N THR A 1228 22.30 -29.04 0.32
CA THR A 1228 22.85 -27.72 0.75
C THR A 1228 24.36 -27.70 1.07
N ASN A 1229 25.17 -26.96 0.31
CA ASN A 1229 25.73 -25.64 0.67
C ASN A 1229 27.00 -25.23 -0.10
N ALA A 1230 27.05 -23.92 -0.40
CA ALA A 1230 28.17 -22.98 -0.27
C ALA A 1230 29.37 -22.92 -1.26
N ALA A 1231 29.47 -21.72 -1.87
CA ALA A 1231 30.60 -20.77 -1.92
C ALA A 1231 31.68 -20.83 -3.03
N LYS A 1232 31.77 -19.68 -3.78
CA LYS A 1232 32.91 -18.83 -4.22
C LYS A 1232 34.26 -19.49 -4.63
N THR A 1233 35.06 -19.06 -5.61
CA THR A 1233 35.21 -17.87 -6.51
C THR A 1233 36.33 -18.21 -7.52
N GLY A 1234 36.38 -17.55 -8.70
CA GLY A 1234 37.61 -17.46 -9.49
C GLY A 1234 37.42 -17.14 -10.99
N ASP A 1235 37.68 -15.89 -11.35
CA ASP A 1235 37.93 -15.24 -12.67
C ASP A 1235 38.85 -16.04 -13.65
N VAL A 1236 39.01 -15.76 -14.95
CA VAL A 1236 38.70 -14.62 -15.87
C VAL A 1236 38.79 -15.09 -17.36
N THR A 1237 38.14 -14.34 -18.27
CA THR A 1237 38.51 -14.03 -19.70
C THR A 1237 38.52 -15.13 -20.77
N SER A 1238 38.18 -14.95 -22.06
CA SER A 1238 37.66 -13.82 -22.89
C SER A 1238 37.34 -14.34 -24.32
N VAL A 1239 36.57 -13.52 -25.08
CA VAL A 1239 36.45 -13.38 -26.56
C VAL A 1239 35.32 -14.13 -27.32
N LEU A 1240 34.34 -13.30 -27.73
CA LEU A 1240 33.58 -13.15 -29.02
C LEU A 1240 33.83 -14.14 -30.19
N GLY A 1241 32.88 -14.44 -31.08
CA GLY A 1241 31.49 -14.00 -31.25
C GLY A 1241 30.87 -14.33 -32.64
N TRP A 1242 29.60 -13.91 -32.80
CA TRP A 1242 28.78 -13.66 -34.02
C TRP A 1242 28.37 -14.90 -34.87
N LEU A 1243 27.16 -15.07 -35.44
CA LEU A 1243 26.12 -14.15 -35.95
C LEU A 1243 24.82 -14.95 -36.25
N GLY A 1244 23.61 -14.37 -36.14
CA GLY A 1244 22.38 -14.96 -36.71
C GLY A 1244 21.02 -14.44 -36.24
N LEU A 1245 20.47 -13.45 -36.97
CA LEU A 1245 19.04 -13.07 -37.12
C LEU A 1245 18.12 -14.30 -37.39
N ALA A 1246 16.79 -14.36 -37.22
CA ALA A 1246 15.72 -13.53 -36.67
C ALA A 1246 14.37 -14.31 -36.77
N VAL A 1247 13.41 -13.99 -35.88
CA VAL A 1247 11.92 -13.98 -36.06
C VAL A 1247 11.13 -15.30 -36.14
N SER A 1248 10.28 -15.59 -35.13
CA SER A 1248 8.81 -15.38 -35.16
C SER A 1248 8.02 -16.01 -33.99
N SER A 1249 7.10 -15.18 -33.45
CA SER A 1249 5.72 -15.45 -32.99
C SER A 1249 5.35 -16.39 -31.82
N LEU A 1250 4.77 -15.74 -30.79
CA LEU A 1250 3.48 -16.02 -30.10
C LEU A 1250 3.28 -17.33 -29.31
N GLY A 1251 3.16 -17.18 -27.98
CA GLY A 1251 2.54 -18.12 -27.05
C GLY A 1251 1.92 -17.38 -25.85
N ALA A 1252 0.65 -17.68 -25.59
CA ALA A 1252 -0.26 -16.95 -24.69
C ALA A 1252 -0.22 -17.42 -23.22
N GLY A 1253 -0.61 -16.52 -22.31
CA GLY A 1253 -1.77 -16.77 -21.44
C GLY A 1253 -1.57 -17.16 -19.96
N VAL A 1254 -2.11 -16.28 -19.12
CA VAL A 1254 -2.88 -16.55 -17.87
C VAL A 1254 -2.12 -16.63 -16.53
N GLY A 1255 -2.13 -15.50 -15.82
CA GLY A 1255 -3.01 -15.34 -14.65
C GLY A 1255 -2.46 -15.65 -13.25
N GLY A 1256 -2.19 -14.57 -12.50
CA GLY A 1256 -2.98 -14.32 -11.30
C GLY A 1256 -2.37 -14.59 -9.92
N VAL A 1257 -2.38 -13.51 -9.13
CA VAL A 1257 -2.80 -13.44 -7.70
C VAL A 1257 -1.68 -13.36 -6.64
N THR A 1258 -1.37 -12.08 -6.32
CA THR A 1258 -1.24 -11.44 -4.97
C THR A 1258 -0.15 -11.94 -4.02
N TRP A 1259 0.47 -11.18 -3.12
CA TRP A 1259 0.60 -9.78 -2.64
C TRP A 1259 1.48 -10.03 -1.39
N LYS A 1260 2.52 -9.29 -1.01
CA LYS A 1260 2.59 -7.87 -0.72
C LYS A 1260 3.97 -7.61 -0.08
N ARG A 1261 4.38 -6.34 -0.14
CA ARG A 1261 5.34 -5.61 0.72
C ARG A 1261 6.84 -5.68 0.39
N ARG A 1262 7.25 -4.67 -0.41
CA ARG A 1262 8.18 -3.56 -0.06
C ARG A 1262 9.27 -3.86 0.98
N LYS A 1263 10.53 -3.71 0.58
CA LYS A 1263 11.34 -2.49 0.84
C LYS A 1263 12.75 -2.62 0.23
N ARG A 1264 13.18 -1.54 -0.45
CA ARG A 1264 14.55 -0.99 -0.60
C ARG A 1264 15.62 -1.95 -1.21
N LYS A 1265 16.37 -1.58 -2.24
CA LYS A 1265 16.86 -0.29 -2.71
C LYS A 1265 16.80 -0.22 -4.23
#